data_AF-A0AA42ZGZ6-F1
#
_entry.id   AF-A0AA42ZGZ6-F1
#
_cell.length_a   1.000
_cell.length_b   1.000
_cell.length_c   1.000
_cell.angle_alpha   90.00
_cell.angle_beta   90.00
_cell.angle_gamma   90.00
#
_symmetry.space_group_name_H-M   'P 1'
#
loop_
_entity.id
_entity.type
_entity.pdbx_description
1 polymer ?
#
loop_
_entity_poly.entity_id
_entity_poly.type
_entity_poly.pdbx_seq_one_letter_code
_entity_poly.pdbx_strand_id
1 'polypeptide(L)'
;MSVTITGTVREKENQKGLPNLKVEAFDADFLKDDLIGRTTTGDDGTFSIRWTAAEGPAFLRDKPDLYLIVKSQAGARLKSTRQDTLRDAVGDVEINVDISHSTLVGASIVHDEAGHWMTGIDPESLKKYSTWTLRPDHDPNDKLLGEIQSDMQGRDSILDLLKTYWDELNINTDNNAPQIQKLAKLFEVGQDLDDLEGHHYGIPIGLRTGDQEGALSEYGNLIGLLWGVSLQDECPWVGKSFSAMTAAQANQSTLGLDRPDGKVYRGINHFNRIDHQPLNIVSYYFMNWWMGLGAAPKKEQKNYGYEKNGGHFLAYKNRSVYPGSDRNVFQLNYRFKHLGNNVPLTWLIDELVQVADGLYLGQLLFATKRILRGYDPAGPNSDHHYQHFGYFLLWDRSWNAEARRLFSYLEIPVTAPGLVDPDVAASIKLPKFSTFTFEETPSAGCNDEIMATINDDMRDKPTIMHLLQEYSDQLQQNCDNDSPYFVKLQELFNRGIGIPEVRGFFRGALVSWHSAGLLKFFDVNVLNRAWSFLGRHFSTWTGKSFEDIPDNRLRDITDGKETGEIPTFWGANTQALRTSKEKFVGELMKVGGIWTEPATAEEAMTYGYDLKNFFFIAHQAKSINPTCKGKTIFNFNYRWPNLKTIKPDRYCIDELVAIADGLYLGHLMYATEVHKPFDPAADPGVYKYRLFGYFLLMDEEWHQIRLRIGYDLDNV
;
A
#
# COMPACT_ATOMS: atom_id res chain seq x y z
N MET A 1 17.32 -39.00 13.78
CA MET A 1 16.12 -38.14 13.94
C MET A 1 15.42 -38.09 12.60
N SER A 2 14.10 -38.25 12.57
CA SER A 2 13.29 -38.09 11.35
C SER A 2 12.36 -36.91 11.52
N VAL A 3 12.32 -36.02 10.54
CA VAL A 3 11.43 -34.86 10.48
C VAL A 3 10.57 -35.00 9.24
N THR A 4 9.25 -34.96 9.40
CA THR A 4 8.33 -34.85 8.26
C THR A 4 7.89 -33.40 8.14
N ILE A 5 8.13 -32.80 6.99
CA ILE A 5 7.69 -31.46 6.63
C ILE A 5 6.42 -31.61 5.80
N THR A 6 5.28 -31.21 6.35
CA THR A 6 4.00 -31.19 5.64
C THR A 6 3.55 -29.75 5.39
N GLY A 7 2.58 -29.57 4.51
CA GLY A 7 1.96 -28.26 4.33
C GLY A 7 1.09 -28.21 3.10
N THR A 8 0.51 -27.04 2.87
CA THR A 8 -0.31 -26.75 1.69
C THR A 8 0.24 -25.52 0.99
N VAL A 9 0.38 -25.60 -0.33
CA VAL A 9 0.62 -24.43 -1.18
C VAL A 9 -0.71 -23.92 -1.69
N ARG A 10 -1.02 -22.65 -1.44
CA ARG A 10 -2.29 -22.04 -1.81
C ARG A 10 -2.09 -20.74 -2.57
N GLU A 11 -3.07 -20.42 -3.39
CA GLU A 11 -3.23 -19.07 -3.89
C GLU A 11 -3.67 -18.17 -2.73
N LYS A 12 -2.94 -17.08 -2.52
CA LYS A 12 -3.08 -16.24 -1.34
C LYS A 12 -4.47 -15.60 -1.24
N GLU A 13 -5.02 -15.21 -2.38
CA GLU A 13 -6.22 -14.39 -2.50
C GLU A 13 -7.49 -15.22 -2.28
N ASN A 14 -7.58 -16.41 -2.88
CA ASN A 14 -8.79 -17.25 -2.79
C ASN A 14 -8.59 -18.51 -1.92
N GLN A 15 -7.39 -18.68 -1.34
CA GLN A 15 -7.01 -19.82 -0.48
C GLN A 15 -7.14 -21.19 -1.17
N LYS A 16 -7.23 -21.23 -2.50
CA LYS A 16 -7.34 -22.47 -3.27
C LYS A 16 -6.00 -23.18 -3.31
N GLY A 17 -6.02 -24.48 -3.06
CA GLY A 17 -4.85 -25.35 -3.21
C GLY A 17 -4.28 -25.31 -4.62
N LEU A 18 -2.96 -25.18 -4.73
CA LEU A 18 -2.26 -25.08 -6.01
C LEU A 18 -1.62 -26.42 -6.37
N PRO A 19 -2.18 -27.15 -7.35
CA PRO A 19 -1.67 -28.46 -7.70
C PRO A 19 -0.44 -28.38 -8.59
N ASN A 20 0.30 -29.49 -8.65
CA ASN A 20 1.42 -29.66 -9.58
C ASN A 20 2.55 -28.62 -9.43
N LEU A 21 2.84 -28.14 -8.23
CA LEU A 21 3.99 -27.28 -7.95
C LEU A 21 5.13 -28.07 -7.33
N LYS A 22 6.37 -27.78 -7.72
CA LYS A 22 7.57 -28.38 -7.13
C LYS A 22 7.89 -27.68 -5.81
N VAL A 23 8.01 -28.43 -4.72
CA VAL A 23 8.37 -27.92 -3.41
C VAL A 23 9.73 -28.50 -3.03
N GLU A 24 10.69 -27.64 -2.72
CA GLU A 24 12.03 -28.00 -2.27
C GLU A 24 12.25 -27.48 -0.85
N ALA A 25 12.67 -28.34 0.07
CA ALA A 25 13.02 -27.96 1.44
C ALA A 25 14.53 -27.84 1.60
N PHE A 26 14.96 -26.85 2.36
CA PHE A 26 16.37 -26.53 2.60
C PHE A 26 16.63 -26.30 4.10
N ASP A 27 17.87 -26.59 4.51
CA ASP A 27 18.47 -26.18 5.76
C ASP A 27 19.21 -24.85 5.54
N ALA A 28 18.88 -23.82 6.30
CA ALA A 28 19.48 -22.50 6.15
C ALA A 28 20.81 -22.43 6.90
N ASP A 29 21.90 -22.25 6.16
CA ASP A 29 23.26 -22.22 6.72
C ASP A 29 23.96 -20.91 6.41
N PHE A 30 24.93 -20.53 7.25
CA PHE A 30 25.65 -19.27 7.10
C PHE A 30 26.47 -19.20 5.79
N LEU A 31 26.96 -20.34 5.28
CA LEU A 31 27.82 -20.41 4.10
C LEU A 31 27.16 -21.01 2.86
N LYS A 32 26.31 -22.03 3.03
CA LYS A 32 25.65 -22.70 1.91
C LYS A 32 24.45 -23.52 2.41
N ASP A 33 23.26 -23.17 1.93
CA ASP A 33 22.03 -23.89 2.28
C ASP A 33 22.04 -25.32 1.70
N ASP A 34 21.68 -26.30 2.52
CA ASP A 34 21.66 -27.71 2.16
C ASP A 34 20.26 -28.19 1.77
N LEU A 35 20.14 -28.87 0.63
CA LEU A 35 18.85 -29.40 0.17
C LEU A 35 18.44 -30.61 1.00
N ILE A 36 17.31 -30.50 1.68
CA ILE A 36 16.74 -31.53 2.55
C ILE A 36 15.90 -32.52 1.75
N GLY A 37 15.10 -32.04 0.80
CA GLY A 37 14.23 -32.89 0.01
C GLY A 37 13.38 -32.13 -1.00
N ARG A 38 12.71 -32.88 -1.88
CA ARG A 38 11.83 -32.34 -2.92
C ARG A 38 10.56 -33.16 -3.05
N THR A 39 9.47 -32.51 -3.39
CA THR A 39 8.19 -33.16 -3.70
C THR A 39 7.37 -32.31 -4.68
N THR A 40 6.18 -32.79 -5.06
CA THR A 40 5.22 -32.05 -5.87
C THR A 40 3.90 -31.95 -5.11
N THR A 41 3.21 -30.81 -5.19
CA THR A 41 1.90 -30.63 -4.56
C THR A 41 0.82 -31.50 -5.22
N GLY A 42 -0.08 -32.05 -4.40
CA GLY A 42 -1.27 -32.79 -4.83
C GLY A 42 -2.39 -31.88 -5.34
N ASP A 43 -3.53 -32.48 -5.71
CA ASP A 43 -4.67 -31.78 -6.33
C ASP A 43 -5.26 -30.65 -5.45
N ASP A 44 -5.10 -30.75 -4.14
CA ASP A 44 -5.53 -29.78 -3.13
C ASP A 44 -4.38 -28.87 -2.64
N GLY A 45 -3.23 -28.89 -3.31
CA GLY A 45 -2.05 -28.13 -2.95
C GLY A 45 -1.21 -28.73 -1.82
N THR A 46 -1.60 -29.88 -1.25
CA THR A 46 -0.87 -30.49 -0.12
C THR A 46 0.45 -31.13 -0.56
N PHE A 47 1.44 -31.13 0.35
CA PHE A 47 2.73 -31.78 0.14
C PHE A 47 3.28 -32.39 1.43
N SER A 48 4.21 -33.35 1.27
CA SER A 48 4.94 -33.98 2.37
C SER A 48 6.37 -34.32 1.93
N ILE A 49 7.36 -33.89 2.71
CA ILE A 49 8.79 -34.19 2.53
C ILE A 49 9.28 -34.87 3.80
N ARG A 50 9.82 -36.09 3.69
CA ARG A 50 10.41 -36.80 4.83
C ARG A 50 11.92 -36.69 4.77
N TRP A 51 12.51 -36.19 5.85
CA TRP A 51 13.95 -36.16 6.05
C TRP A 51 14.36 -37.12 7.16
N THR A 52 15.47 -37.80 6.95
CA THR A 52 16.12 -38.63 7.97
C THR A 52 17.57 -38.20 8.03
N ALA A 53 18.04 -37.78 9.21
CA ALA A 53 19.44 -37.46 9.43
C ALA A 53 20.31 -38.67 9.06
N ALA A 54 21.03 -38.59 7.94
CA ALA A 54 22.00 -39.61 7.53
C ALA A 54 23.24 -39.55 8.44
N GLU A 55 24.01 -40.64 8.49
CA GLU A 55 25.23 -40.83 9.29
C GLU A 55 26.40 -39.92 8.84
N GLY A 56 26.22 -38.60 8.94
CA GLY A 56 27.23 -37.57 8.63
C GLY A 56 28.03 -37.12 9.85
N PRO A 57 29.12 -36.35 9.63
CA PRO A 57 30.00 -35.87 10.69
C PRO A 57 29.25 -34.99 11.71
N ALA A 58 29.70 -35.04 12.97
CA ALA A 58 28.95 -34.65 14.16
C ALA A 58 28.43 -33.20 14.24
N PHE A 59 28.86 -32.30 13.34
CA PHE A 59 28.37 -30.91 13.26
C PHE A 59 27.06 -30.76 12.47
N LEU A 60 26.61 -31.80 11.75
CA LEU A 60 25.29 -31.89 11.08
C LEU A 60 24.24 -32.62 11.95
N ARG A 61 24.53 -32.82 13.24
CA ARG A 61 23.59 -33.46 14.20
C ARG A 61 22.66 -32.46 14.90
N ASP A 62 22.81 -31.18 14.58
CA ASP A 62 21.96 -30.12 15.11
C ASP A 62 20.63 -30.05 14.33
N LYS A 63 19.67 -29.36 14.93
CA LYS A 63 18.29 -29.27 14.43
C LYS A 63 18.29 -28.34 13.20
N PRO A 64 17.68 -28.73 12.07
CA PRO A 64 17.75 -27.94 10.85
C PRO A 64 16.92 -26.66 10.95
N ASP A 65 17.40 -25.61 10.30
CA ASP A 65 16.74 -24.33 10.11
C ASP A 65 15.96 -24.38 8.78
N LEU A 66 14.70 -24.79 8.85
CA LEU A 66 13.92 -25.19 7.66
C LEU A 66 13.29 -24.02 6.92
N TYR A 67 13.46 -24.01 5.60
CA TYR A 67 12.64 -23.18 4.71
C TYR A 67 12.31 -23.90 3.40
N LEU A 68 11.32 -23.38 2.67
CA LEU A 68 10.83 -23.92 1.42
C LEU A 68 11.11 -23.00 0.24
N ILE A 69 11.30 -23.61 -0.93
CA ILE A 69 11.23 -22.97 -2.24
C ILE A 69 10.15 -23.69 -3.04
N VAL A 70 9.14 -22.94 -3.48
CA VAL A 70 8.09 -23.44 -4.37
C VAL A 70 8.37 -22.97 -5.80
N LYS A 71 8.27 -23.88 -6.77
CA LYS A 71 8.54 -23.64 -8.19
C LYS A 71 7.41 -24.19 -9.07
N SER A 72 7.25 -23.63 -10.26
CA SER A 72 6.41 -24.20 -11.31
C SER A 72 7.00 -25.51 -11.85
N GLN A 73 6.22 -26.26 -12.63
CA GLN A 73 6.75 -27.44 -13.33
C GLN A 73 7.91 -27.11 -14.27
N ALA A 74 7.85 -25.95 -14.92
CA ALA A 74 8.91 -25.42 -15.76
C ALA A 74 10.18 -25.01 -14.99
N GLY A 75 10.13 -25.01 -13.65
CA GLY A 75 11.28 -24.71 -12.79
C GLY A 75 11.40 -23.24 -12.37
N ALA A 76 10.47 -22.37 -12.77
CA ALA A 76 10.41 -20.98 -12.33
C ALA A 76 10.08 -20.92 -10.83
N ARG A 77 10.86 -20.17 -10.05
CA ARG A 77 10.60 -20.00 -8.61
C ARG A 77 9.41 -19.08 -8.39
N LEU A 78 8.42 -19.55 -7.63
CA LEU A 78 7.19 -18.83 -7.32
C LEU A 78 7.24 -18.17 -5.95
N LYS A 79 7.77 -18.88 -4.95
CA LYS A 79 7.83 -18.36 -3.58
C LYS A 79 8.99 -19.00 -2.82
N SER A 80 9.47 -18.28 -1.81
CA SER A 80 10.36 -18.83 -0.81
C SER A 80 9.99 -18.36 0.57
N THR A 81 10.14 -19.25 1.55
CA THR A 81 9.92 -18.95 2.96
C THR A 81 11.23 -18.72 3.71
N ARG A 82 12.34 -18.44 3.01
CA ARG A 82 13.67 -18.24 3.64
C ARG A 82 13.71 -17.06 4.60
N GLN A 83 12.80 -16.09 4.45
CA GLN A 83 12.64 -15.00 5.41
C GLN A 83 11.95 -15.46 6.71
N ASP A 84 11.13 -16.51 6.62
CA ASP A 84 10.35 -17.11 7.70
C ASP A 84 10.91 -18.48 8.09
N THR A 85 12.25 -18.63 8.07
CA THR A 85 12.93 -19.90 8.38
C THR A 85 12.53 -20.40 9.75
N LEU A 86 12.02 -21.63 9.80
CA LEU A 86 11.70 -22.33 11.03
C LEU A 86 12.98 -22.85 11.67
N ARG A 87 13.46 -22.13 12.69
CA ARG A 87 14.73 -22.48 13.34
C ARG A 87 14.62 -23.68 14.26
N ASP A 88 15.71 -24.42 14.34
CA ASP A 88 15.87 -25.54 15.27
C ASP A 88 14.69 -26.54 15.19
N ALA A 89 14.31 -26.98 13.99
CA ALA A 89 13.12 -27.80 13.80
C ALA A 89 13.23 -29.17 14.51
N VAL A 90 12.21 -29.50 15.31
CA VAL A 90 12.12 -30.77 16.05
C VAL A 90 10.77 -31.44 15.79
N GLY A 91 10.82 -32.72 15.40
CA GLY A 91 9.60 -33.51 15.14
C GLY A 91 9.00 -33.20 13.78
N ASP A 92 7.73 -33.59 13.58
CA ASP A 92 7.00 -33.25 12.36
C ASP A 92 6.59 -31.78 12.40
N VAL A 93 6.72 -31.09 11.26
CA VAL A 93 6.52 -29.65 11.14
C VAL A 93 5.60 -29.35 9.96
N GLU A 94 4.73 -28.35 10.13
CA GLU A 94 3.83 -27.89 9.08
C GLU A 94 4.23 -26.49 8.61
N ILE A 95 4.45 -26.33 7.29
CA ILE A 95 4.80 -25.06 6.66
C ILE A 95 3.83 -24.82 5.50
N ASN A 96 2.87 -23.91 5.70
CA ASN A 96 1.94 -23.50 4.65
C ASN A 96 2.54 -22.35 3.84
N VAL A 97 2.33 -22.37 2.52
CA VAL A 97 2.91 -21.39 1.59
C VAL A 97 1.81 -20.75 0.76
N ASP A 98 1.59 -19.46 0.99
CA ASP A 98 0.64 -18.67 0.20
C ASP A 98 1.38 -17.90 -0.91
N ILE A 99 0.94 -18.06 -2.16
CA ILE A 99 1.51 -17.44 -3.37
C ILE A 99 0.48 -16.48 -3.96
N SER A 100 0.86 -15.22 -4.20
CA SER A 100 -0.05 -14.23 -4.77
C SER A 100 -0.49 -14.57 -6.18
N HIS A 101 -1.74 -14.23 -6.51
CA HIS A 101 -2.37 -14.36 -7.82
C HIS A 101 -1.48 -13.77 -8.92
N SER A 102 -0.93 -12.58 -8.70
CA SER A 102 -0.02 -11.92 -9.64
C SER A 102 1.22 -12.76 -9.97
N THR A 103 1.78 -13.49 -9.00
CA THR A 103 2.93 -14.38 -9.18
C THR A 103 2.54 -15.63 -9.95
N LEU A 104 1.32 -16.11 -9.77
CA LEU A 104 0.77 -17.25 -10.48
C LEU A 104 0.43 -16.90 -11.94
N VAL A 105 -0.12 -15.70 -12.18
CA VAL A 105 -0.36 -15.14 -13.52
C VAL A 105 0.95 -14.94 -14.25
N GLY A 106 1.94 -14.31 -13.60
CA GLY A 106 3.27 -14.10 -14.16
C GLY A 106 4.00 -15.40 -14.52
N ALA A 107 3.69 -16.50 -13.82
CA ALA A 107 4.22 -17.84 -14.10
C ALA A 107 3.33 -18.69 -15.03
N SER A 108 2.26 -18.10 -15.59
CA SER A 108 1.26 -18.77 -16.45
C SER A 108 0.61 -20.00 -15.79
N ILE A 109 0.43 -19.97 -14.47
CA ILE A 109 -0.21 -21.02 -13.67
C ILE A 109 -1.73 -20.77 -13.59
N VAL A 110 -2.13 -19.50 -13.57
CA VAL A 110 -3.53 -19.05 -13.65
C VAL A 110 -3.65 -17.95 -14.71
N HIS A 111 -4.82 -17.78 -15.31
CA HIS A 111 -5.10 -16.73 -16.27
C HIS A 111 -5.97 -15.66 -15.62
N ASP A 112 -5.61 -14.38 -15.80
CA ASP A 112 -6.41 -13.24 -15.33
C ASP A 112 -7.29 -12.71 -16.48
N GLU A 113 -8.56 -12.43 -16.19
CA GLU A 113 -9.42 -11.66 -17.09
C GLU A 113 -9.19 -10.18 -16.80
N ALA A 114 -8.46 -9.49 -17.67
CA ALA A 114 -7.98 -8.12 -17.49
C ALA A 114 -9.09 -7.09 -17.16
N GLY A 115 -8.80 -6.13 -16.27
CA GLY A 115 -9.19 -4.73 -16.50
C GLY A 115 -10.18 -4.01 -15.56
N HIS A 116 -10.56 -4.52 -14.38
CA HIS A 116 -11.64 -3.88 -13.61
C HIS A 116 -11.32 -2.54 -12.90
N TRP A 117 -10.05 -2.23 -12.56
CA TRP A 117 -9.69 -0.97 -11.85
C TRP A 117 -9.70 0.27 -12.75
N MET A 118 -9.76 0.10 -14.07
CA MET A 118 -9.83 1.16 -15.07
C MET A 118 -11.28 1.51 -15.46
N THR A 119 -12.26 0.91 -14.79
CA THR A 119 -13.69 1.19 -15.03
C THR A 119 -14.03 2.60 -14.53
N GLY A 120 -14.10 3.56 -15.47
CA GLY A 120 -14.38 4.97 -15.21
C GLY A 120 -13.33 5.94 -15.74
N ILE A 121 -12.15 5.45 -16.15
CA ILE A 121 -11.15 6.26 -16.85
C ILE A 121 -11.49 6.24 -18.34
N ASP A 122 -11.54 7.42 -18.96
CA ASP A 122 -11.79 7.56 -20.39
C ASP A 122 -10.79 6.70 -21.22
N PRO A 123 -11.25 5.90 -22.21
CA PRO A 123 -10.38 5.04 -23.00
C PRO A 123 -9.20 5.73 -23.70
N GLU A 124 -9.25 7.04 -24.00
CA GLU A 124 -8.06 7.75 -24.50
C GLU A 124 -7.02 7.96 -23.39
N SER A 125 -7.47 8.22 -22.16
CA SER A 125 -6.58 8.36 -20.99
C SER A 125 -5.88 7.05 -20.62
N LEU A 126 -6.42 5.89 -21.04
CA LEU A 126 -5.79 4.58 -20.85
C LEU A 126 -4.69 4.27 -21.86
N LYS A 127 -4.73 4.87 -23.06
CA LYS A 127 -3.71 4.65 -24.10
C LYS A 127 -2.30 5.02 -23.62
N LYS A 128 -2.18 6.02 -22.75
CA LYS A 128 -0.86 6.44 -22.24
C LYS A 128 -0.11 5.32 -21.51
N TYR A 129 -0.85 4.39 -20.88
CA TYR A 129 -0.27 3.29 -20.11
C TYR A 129 0.28 2.17 -21.00
N SER A 130 -0.09 2.14 -22.28
CA SER A 130 0.33 1.14 -23.26
C SER A 130 1.08 1.71 -24.47
N THR A 131 1.27 3.04 -24.51
CA THR A 131 1.95 3.72 -25.63
C THR A 131 3.39 4.04 -25.27
N TRP A 132 4.32 3.51 -26.07
CA TRP A 132 5.75 3.79 -25.93
C TRP A 132 6.09 5.19 -26.46
N THR A 133 6.97 5.89 -25.73
CA THR A 133 7.53 7.19 -26.11
C THR A 133 8.96 6.98 -26.61
N LEU A 134 9.09 6.76 -27.93
CA LEU A 134 10.36 6.45 -28.58
C LEU A 134 10.84 7.61 -29.45
N ARG A 135 12.16 7.71 -29.67
CA ARG A 135 12.75 8.72 -30.56
C ARG A 135 12.24 8.56 -32.00
N PRO A 136 12.06 9.64 -32.77
CA PRO A 136 11.59 9.56 -34.15
C PRO A 136 12.52 8.77 -35.11
N ASP A 137 13.80 8.66 -34.77
CA ASP A 137 14.85 8.05 -35.60
C ASP A 137 15.20 6.60 -35.21
N HIS A 138 14.43 5.97 -34.33
CA HIS A 138 14.62 4.54 -34.02
C HIS A 138 14.30 3.65 -35.22
N ASP A 139 14.92 2.46 -35.28
CA ASP A 139 14.56 1.45 -36.28
C ASP A 139 13.25 0.75 -35.85
N PRO A 140 12.13 0.93 -36.57
CA PRO A 140 10.87 0.28 -36.23
C PRO A 140 10.88 -1.23 -36.46
N ASN A 141 11.89 -1.76 -37.16
CA ASN A 141 12.05 -3.20 -37.42
C ASN A 141 13.12 -3.84 -36.54
N ASP A 142 13.60 -3.14 -35.50
CA ASP A 142 14.54 -3.73 -34.54
C ASP A 142 13.92 -4.98 -33.90
N LYS A 143 14.64 -6.10 -34.01
CA LYS A 143 14.15 -7.39 -33.55
C LYS A 143 13.81 -7.39 -32.05
N LEU A 144 14.63 -6.73 -31.24
CA LEU A 144 14.48 -6.70 -29.79
C LEU A 144 13.32 -5.78 -29.38
N LEU A 145 13.09 -4.69 -30.13
CA LEU A 145 11.85 -3.92 -29.99
C LEU A 145 10.60 -4.72 -30.34
N GLY A 146 10.65 -5.54 -31.41
CA GLY A 146 9.56 -6.45 -31.75
C GLY A 146 9.27 -7.48 -30.66
N GLU A 147 10.30 -7.98 -29.98
CA GLU A 147 10.16 -8.85 -28.81
C GLU A 147 9.51 -8.11 -27.63
N ILE A 148 9.93 -6.88 -27.31
CA ILE A 148 9.33 -6.07 -26.25
C ILE A 148 7.85 -5.78 -26.54
N GLN A 149 7.51 -5.45 -27.79
CA GLN A 149 6.12 -5.25 -28.22
C GLN A 149 5.29 -6.53 -28.09
N SER A 150 5.91 -7.69 -28.32
CA SER A 150 5.24 -8.99 -28.14
C SER A 150 5.03 -9.29 -26.66
N ASP A 151 5.99 -8.99 -25.78
CA ASP A 151 5.85 -9.17 -24.33
C ASP A 151 4.74 -8.29 -23.72
N MET A 152 4.44 -7.17 -24.36
CA MET A 152 3.34 -6.27 -23.97
C MET A 152 1.95 -6.86 -24.25
N GLN A 153 1.85 -7.91 -25.09
CA GLN A 153 0.56 -8.54 -25.38
C GLN A 153 -0.02 -9.22 -24.13
N GLY A 154 -1.25 -8.86 -23.76
CA GLY A 154 -1.91 -9.38 -22.57
C GLY A 154 -1.47 -8.73 -21.26
N ARG A 155 -0.71 -7.61 -21.32
CA ARG A 155 -0.35 -6.80 -20.15
C ARG A 155 -1.27 -5.60 -19.99
N ASP A 156 -1.51 -5.20 -18.75
CA ASP A 156 -2.37 -4.06 -18.43
C ASP A 156 -1.67 -2.71 -18.71
N SER A 157 -0.35 -2.65 -18.52
CA SER A 157 0.44 -1.43 -18.70
C SER A 157 1.92 -1.71 -18.98
N ILE A 158 2.63 -0.71 -19.49
CA ILE A 158 4.09 -0.77 -19.65
C ILE A 158 4.77 -0.98 -18.29
N LEU A 159 4.22 -0.42 -17.22
CA LEU A 159 4.76 -0.58 -15.87
C LEU A 159 4.58 -2.03 -15.36
N ASP A 160 3.49 -2.71 -15.73
CA ASP A 160 3.26 -4.15 -15.46
C ASP A 160 4.27 -5.03 -16.23
N LEU A 161 4.55 -4.71 -17.49
CA LEU A 161 5.62 -5.38 -18.24
C LEU A 161 6.98 -5.21 -17.55
N LEU A 162 7.33 -3.99 -17.15
CA LEU A 162 8.60 -3.70 -16.48
C LEU A 162 8.68 -4.33 -15.09
N LYS A 163 7.55 -4.46 -14.37
CA LYS A 163 7.44 -5.26 -13.14
C LYS A 163 7.78 -6.72 -13.39
N THR A 164 7.32 -7.29 -14.50
CA THR A 164 7.65 -8.67 -14.88
C THR A 164 9.15 -8.82 -15.12
N TYR A 165 9.78 -7.91 -15.88
CA TYR A 165 11.23 -7.93 -16.06
C TYR A 165 11.98 -7.79 -14.73
N TRP A 166 11.46 -6.96 -13.82
CA TRP A 166 12.02 -6.80 -12.49
C TRP A 166 11.97 -8.11 -11.69
N ASP A 167 10.84 -8.81 -11.69
CA ASP A 167 10.69 -10.11 -11.03
C ASP A 167 11.64 -11.17 -11.61
N GLU A 168 11.74 -11.23 -12.93
CA GLU A 168 12.61 -12.17 -13.63
C GLU A 168 14.09 -11.90 -13.34
N LEU A 169 14.50 -10.63 -13.24
CA LEU A 169 15.87 -10.24 -12.95
C LEU A 169 16.25 -10.44 -11.48
N ASN A 170 15.31 -10.31 -10.55
CA ASN A 170 15.58 -10.56 -9.13
C ASN A 170 15.97 -12.01 -8.83
N ILE A 171 15.52 -12.95 -9.67
CA ILE A 171 15.86 -14.37 -9.53
C ILE A 171 16.97 -14.81 -10.50
N ASN A 172 17.38 -13.95 -11.43
CA ASN A 172 18.36 -14.26 -12.47
C ASN A 172 19.66 -13.48 -12.25
N THR A 173 20.72 -14.19 -11.89
CA THR A 173 22.06 -13.61 -11.68
C THR A 173 22.87 -13.43 -12.97
N ASP A 174 22.31 -13.77 -14.14
CA ASP A 174 22.98 -13.61 -15.42
C ASP A 174 23.08 -12.14 -15.83
N ASN A 175 24.32 -11.66 -15.92
CA ASN A 175 24.65 -10.34 -16.43
C ASN A 175 24.34 -10.17 -17.94
N ASN A 176 23.88 -11.19 -18.64
CA ASN A 176 23.44 -11.11 -20.03
C ASN A 176 21.97 -11.52 -20.24
N ALA A 177 21.19 -11.60 -19.16
CA ALA A 177 19.77 -11.95 -19.22
C ALA A 177 19.01 -11.15 -20.32
N PRO A 178 18.12 -11.80 -21.09
CA PRO A 178 17.38 -11.14 -22.18
C PRO A 178 16.67 -9.85 -21.75
N GLN A 179 16.12 -9.83 -20.55
CA GLN A 179 15.42 -8.68 -19.96
C GLN A 179 16.31 -7.45 -19.87
N ILE A 180 17.60 -7.61 -19.61
CA ILE A 180 18.54 -6.48 -19.55
C ILE A 180 18.91 -5.99 -20.94
N GLN A 181 19.03 -6.89 -21.91
CA GLN A 181 19.19 -6.47 -23.30
C GLN A 181 17.97 -5.66 -23.75
N LYS A 182 16.76 -6.08 -23.35
CA LYS A 182 15.51 -5.34 -23.61
C LYS A 182 15.50 -3.97 -22.93
N LEU A 183 15.91 -3.87 -21.66
CA LEU A 183 16.06 -2.58 -20.97
C LEU A 183 17.11 -1.68 -21.63
N ALA A 184 18.24 -2.24 -22.07
CA ALA A 184 19.26 -1.50 -22.81
C ALA A 184 18.71 -0.95 -24.13
N LYS A 185 17.92 -1.75 -24.85
CA LYS A 185 17.26 -1.32 -26.08
C LYS A 185 16.23 -0.22 -25.81
N LEU A 186 15.40 -0.37 -24.79
CA LEU A 186 14.46 0.69 -24.38
C LEU A 186 15.20 1.97 -23.99
N PHE A 187 16.34 1.86 -23.32
CA PHE A 187 17.17 3.01 -22.99
C PHE A 187 17.76 3.65 -24.25
N GLU A 188 18.21 2.85 -25.21
CA GLU A 188 18.76 3.31 -26.50
C GLU A 188 17.74 4.08 -27.34
N VAL A 189 16.48 3.62 -27.38
CA VAL A 189 15.44 4.19 -28.26
C VAL A 189 14.47 5.13 -27.56
N GLY A 190 14.46 5.18 -26.22
CA GLY A 190 13.60 6.08 -25.45
C GLY A 190 13.88 7.55 -25.77
N GLN A 191 12.86 8.40 -25.67
CA GLN A 191 12.95 9.81 -26.03
C GLN A 191 13.86 10.62 -25.08
N ASP A 192 14.53 11.63 -25.62
CA ASP A 192 15.29 12.61 -24.84
C ASP A 192 14.36 13.44 -23.93
N LEU A 193 14.76 13.69 -22.68
CA LEU A 193 14.04 14.61 -21.80
C LEU A 193 14.57 16.04 -21.91
N ASP A 194 13.65 16.99 -21.85
CA ASP A 194 13.96 18.42 -21.73
C ASP A 194 13.64 18.99 -20.34
N ASP A 195 12.77 18.32 -19.57
CA ASP A 195 12.29 18.76 -18.26
C ASP A 195 11.97 17.54 -17.38
N LEU A 196 12.20 17.68 -16.08
CA LEU A 196 11.85 16.71 -15.06
C LEU A 196 11.75 17.46 -13.72
N GLU A 197 10.55 17.91 -13.35
CA GLU A 197 10.30 18.68 -12.12
C GLU A 197 9.35 17.94 -11.18
N GLY A 198 9.60 18.08 -9.87
CA GLY A 198 8.74 17.51 -8.83
C GLY A 198 9.19 16.12 -8.38
N HIS A 199 8.31 15.47 -7.62
CA HIS A 199 8.56 14.16 -7.02
C HIS A 199 8.18 13.04 -7.98
N HIS A 200 9.08 12.07 -8.10
CA HIS A 200 8.92 10.87 -8.90
C HIS A 200 9.24 9.65 -8.03
N TYR A 201 8.30 8.72 -7.94
CA TYR A 201 8.58 7.43 -7.31
C TYR A 201 9.43 6.59 -8.24
N GLY A 202 10.11 5.58 -7.70
CA GLY A 202 10.95 4.71 -8.51
C GLY A 202 11.34 3.42 -7.84
N ILE A 203 11.81 2.49 -8.67
CA ILE A 203 12.38 1.21 -8.26
C ILE A 203 13.68 0.94 -9.01
N PRO A 204 14.67 0.29 -8.40
CA PRO A 204 15.81 -0.23 -9.15
C PRO A 204 15.36 -1.44 -9.97
N ILE A 205 15.92 -1.65 -11.16
CA ILE A 205 15.66 -2.82 -12.00
C ILE A 205 16.96 -3.38 -12.58
N GLY A 206 17.31 -4.61 -12.21
CA GLY A 206 18.50 -5.29 -12.71
C GLY A 206 19.82 -4.65 -12.30
N LEU A 207 20.00 -4.35 -11.01
CA LEU A 207 21.28 -3.87 -10.44
C LEU A 207 22.36 -4.96 -10.47
N ARG A 208 23.59 -4.56 -10.78
CA ARG A 208 24.72 -5.45 -11.13
C ARG A 208 26.05 -4.92 -10.63
N THR A 209 27.08 -5.75 -10.77
CA THR A 209 28.47 -5.48 -10.33
C THR A 209 29.34 -4.73 -11.36
N GLY A 210 28.75 -4.24 -12.46
CA GLY A 210 29.46 -3.63 -13.60
C GLY A 210 29.51 -4.55 -14.83
N ASP A 211 29.83 -3.98 -16.00
CA ASP A 211 29.89 -4.65 -17.32
C ASP A 211 31.31 -5.12 -17.71
N GLN A 212 32.28 -5.13 -16.78
CA GLN A 212 33.64 -5.62 -17.05
C GLN A 212 33.80 -7.14 -16.98
N GLU A 213 34.43 -7.72 -18.02
CA GLU A 213 34.92 -9.10 -18.04
C GLU A 213 36.35 -9.21 -17.45
N GLY A 214 36.61 -10.16 -16.54
CA GLY A 214 37.95 -10.50 -16.05
C GLY A 214 38.11 -10.65 -14.53
N ALA A 215 39.33 -10.95 -14.07
CA ALA A 215 39.66 -11.30 -12.67
C ALA A 215 39.45 -10.18 -11.61
N LEU A 216 39.21 -8.94 -12.04
CA LEU A 216 38.86 -7.81 -11.16
C LEU A 216 37.34 -7.61 -11.00
N SER A 217 36.51 -8.40 -11.70
CA SER A 217 35.04 -8.40 -11.51
C SER A 217 34.65 -8.75 -10.07
N GLU A 218 35.48 -9.54 -9.38
CA GLU A 218 35.32 -9.90 -7.96
C GLU A 218 35.50 -8.73 -6.98
N TYR A 219 36.14 -7.63 -7.38
CA TYR A 219 36.29 -6.42 -6.55
C TYR A 219 35.20 -5.36 -6.83
N GLY A 220 34.66 -5.30 -8.06
CA GLY A 220 33.38 -4.60 -8.35
C GLY A 220 32.19 -5.21 -7.61
N ASN A 221 32.39 -6.42 -7.09
CA ASN A 221 31.45 -7.23 -6.34
C ASN A 221 31.12 -6.69 -4.95
N LEU A 222 31.93 -5.83 -4.30
CA LEU A 222 31.60 -5.38 -2.94
C LEU A 222 30.35 -4.46 -2.91
N ILE A 223 30.22 -3.55 -3.88
CA ILE A 223 29.07 -2.64 -4.00
C ILE A 223 27.83 -3.41 -4.49
N GLY A 224 27.98 -4.29 -5.47
CA GLY A 224 26.89 -5.15 -5.94
C GLY A 224 26.44 -6.20 -4.93
N LEU A 225 27.33 -6.69 -4.06
CA LEU A 225 26.99 -7.55 -2.92
C LEU A 225 26.26 -6.75 -1.84
N LEU A 226 26.70 -5.53 -1.54
CA LEU A 226 26.02 -4.66 -0.57
C LEU A 226 24.64 -4.22 -1.04
N TRP A 227 24.45 -3.89 -2.33
CA TRP A 227 23.13 -3.61 -2.88
C TRP A 227 22.31 -4.91 -3.07
N GLY A 228 22.86 -5.96 -3.66
CA GLY A 228 22.16 -7.22 -3.95
C GLY A 228 21.76 -8.04 -2.71
N VAL A 229 22.46 -7.92 -1.58
CA VAL A 229 22.10 -8.59 -0.30
C VAL A 229 21.09 -7.75 0.50
N SER A 230 21.12 -6.41 0.37
CA SER A 230 20.18 -5.51 1.07
C SER A 230 18.81 -5.38 0.40
N LEU A 231 18.70 -5.79 -0.87
CA LEU A 231 17.57 -5.52 -1.75
C LEU A 231 16.74 -6.75 -2.12
N GLN A 232 16.99 -7.92 -1.52
CA GLN A 232 16.42 -9.18 -2.03
C GLN A 232 14.89 -9.24 -2.03
N ASP A 233 14.19 -8.40 -1.24
CA ASP A 233 12.73 -8.39 -1.20
C ASP A 233 12.08 -6.99 -1.10
N GLU A 234 12.71 -6.00 -0.46
CA GLU A 234 12.20 -4.62 -0.35
C GLU A 234 13.34 -3.59 -0.53
N CYS A 235 13.25 -2.72 -1.53
CA CYS A 235 14.24 -1.68 -1.76
C CYS A 235 13.96 -0.47 -0.86
N PRO A 236 14.92 0.01 -0.06
CA PRO A 236 14.71 1.21 0.75
C PRO A 236 14.68 2.47 -0.10
N TRP A 237 15.17 2.47 -1.35
CA TRP A 237 15.08 3.62 -2.25
C TRP A 237 13.73 3.64 -2.95
N VAL A 238 13.02 4.77 -2.86
CA VAL A 238 11.63 4.89 -3.32
C VAL A 238 11.42 6.01 -4.34
N GLY A 239 12.50 6.61 -4.85
CA GLY A 239 12.44 7.58 -5.94
C GLY A 239 13.31 8.82 -5.75
N LYS A 240 13.01 9.87 -6.52
CA LYS A 240 13.78 11.12 -6.58
C LYS A 240 12.88 12.35 -6.72
N SER A 241 13.33 13.48 -6.19
CA SER A 241 12.71 14.78 -6.48
C SER A 241 13.67 15.69 -7.20
N PHE A 242 13.12 16.55 -8.05
CA PHE A 242 13.86 17.51 -8.86
C PHE A 242 13.28 18.91 -8.63
N SER A 243 14.15 19.86 -8.30
CA SER A 243 13.78 21.26 -8.10
C SER A 243 14.55 22.15 -9.06
N ALA A 244 13.84 22.94 -9.86
CA ALA A 244 14.46 23.85 -10.81
C ALA A 244 15.43 24.83 -10.13
N MET A 245 16.57 25.07 -10.76
CA MET A 245 17.60 25.98 -10.27
C MET A 245 17.69 27.23 -11.14
N THR A 246 17.98 28.35 -10.52
CA THR A 246 18.43 29.55 -11.24
C THR A 246 19.85 29.35 -11.77
N ALA A 247 20.22 30.06 -12.84
CA ALA A 247 21.57 30.02 -13.39
C ALA A 247 22.66 30.38 -12.36
N ALA A 248 22.36 31.30 -11.42
CA ALA A 248 23.27 31.65 -10.33
C ALA A 248 23.53 30.48 -9.38
N GLN A 249 22.48 29.75 -8.98
CA GLN A 249 22.59 28.57 -8.13
C GLN A 249 23.32 27.43 -8.84
N ALA A 250 23.06 27.22 -10.13
CA ALA A 250 23.75 26.21 -10.93
C ALA A 250 25.26 26.52 -11.00
N ASN A 251 25.62 27.76 -11.35
CA ASN A 251 27.02 28.20 -11.39
C ASN A 251 27.73 28.05 -10.03
N GLN A 252 27.05 28.35 -8.93
CA GLN A 252 27.62 28.16 -7.60
C GLN A 252 27.91 26.68 -7.30
N SER A 253 26.98 25.79 -7.65
CA SER A 253 27.12 24.34 -7.42
C SER A 253 28.22 23.71 -8.29
N THR A 254 28.45 24.23 -9.49
CA THR A 254 29.51 23.77 -10.41
C THR A 254 30.83 24.54 -10.28
N LEU A 255 30.90 25.54 -9.40
CA LEU A 255 31.99 26.52 -9.32
C LEU A 255 32.24 27.26 -10.65
N GLY A 256 31.24 27.33 -11.53
CA GLY A 256 31.34 27.89 -12.87
C GLY A 256 32.23 27.08 -13.83
N LEU A 257 32.67 25.87 -13.42
CA LEU A 257 33.51 24.98 -14.21
C LEU A 257 32.70 24.11 -15.17
N ASP A 258 31.41 23.97 -14.92
CA ASP A 258 30.45 23.35 -15.83
C ASP A 258 29.28 24.31 -16.04
N ARG A 259 28.91 24.52 -17.30
CA ARG A 259 27.83 25.42 -17.72
C ARG A 259 26.86 24.64 -18.62
N PRO A 260 25.92 23.91 -18.02
CA PRO A 260 24.91 23.20 -18.77
C PRO A 260 24.08 24.16 -19.63
N ASP A 261 23.81 23.76 -20.87
CA ASP A 261 22.83 24.44 -21.70
C ASP A 261 21.41 23.99 -21.27
N GLY A 262 20.51 24.96 -21.03
CA GLY A 262 19.11 24.69 -20.70
C GLY A 262 18.79 24.70 -19.20
N LYS A 263 17.72 24.00 -18.82
CA LYS A 263 17.24 23.95 -17.43
C LYS A 263 18.12 23.02 -16.59
N VAL A 264 18.47 23.47 -15.39
CA VAL A 264 19.26 22.71 -14.42
C VAL A 264 18.41 22.49 -13.16
N TYR A 265 18.48 21.30 -12.59
CA TYR A 265 17.72 20.91 -11.42
C TYR A 265 18.64 20.48 -10.30
N ARG A 266 18.26 20.80 -9.08
CA ARG A 266 18.80 20.18 -7.88
C ARG A 266 17.96 18.96 -7.57
N GLY A 267 18.61 17.81 -7.55
CA GLY A 267 17.98 16.55 -7.25
C GLY A 267 18.34 16.00 -5.87
N ILE A 268 17.49 15.10 -5.37
CA ILE A 268 17.69 14.35 -4.14
C ILE A 268 16.99 12.99 -4.23
N ASN A 269 17.56 11.97 -3.58
CA ASN A 269 16.96 10.63 -3.48
C ASN A 269 16.12 10.50 -2.20
N HIS A 270 15.08 9.66 -2.28
CA HIS A 270 14.14 9.39 -1.19
C HIS A 270 14.21 7.94 -0.73
N PHE A 271 14.08 7.71 0.57
CA PHE A 271 14.19 6.39 1.17
C PHE A 271 13.16 6.11 2.27
N ASN A 272 12.72 4.86 2.36
CA ASN A 272 11.94 4.28 3.45
C ASN A 272 12.85 3.50 4.41
N ARG A 273 12.40 3.36 5.66
CA ARG A 273 13.08 2.55 6.66
C ARG A 273 12.56 1.11 6.62
N ILE A 274 13.47 0.13 6.58
CA ILE A 274 13.10 -1.29 6.59
C ILE A 274 13.32 -1.83 8.00
N ASP A 275 12.24 -2.07 8.74
CA ASP A 275 12.27 -2.31 10.19
C ASP A 275 12.29 -3.79 10.62
N HIS A 276 12.40 -4.73 9.69
CA HIS A 276 12.05 -6.13 9.98
C HIS A 276 13.18 -7.16 9.83
N GLN A 277 14.39 -6.78 9.39
CA GLN A 277 15.54 -7.71 9.36
C GLN A 277 16.82 -7.14 9.99
N PRO A 278 17.55 -7.90 10.83
CA PRO A 278 18.83 -7.48 11.41
C PRO A 278 19.90 -7.09 10.37
N LEU A 279 19.95 -7.77 9.23
CA LEU A 279 20.83 -7.42 8.10
C LEU A 279 20.43 -6.08 7.46
N ASN A 280 19.12 -5.81 7.35
CA ASN A 280 18.59 -4.56 6.82
C ASN A 280 18.83 -3.38 7.77
N ILE A 281 18.90 -3.62 9.08
CA ILE A 281 19.28 -2.59 10.05
C ILE A 281 20.75 -2.19 9.84
N VAL A 282 21.66 -3.15 9.67
CA VAL A 282 23.09 -2.88 9.42
C VAL A 282 23.32 -2.22 8.06
N SER A 283 22.66 -2.69 7.00
CA SER A 283 22.73 -2.07 5.69
C SER A 283 22.12 -0.67 5.69
N TYR A 284 21.04 -0.43 6.44
CA TYR A 284 20.44 0.88 6.62
C TYR A 284 21.37 1.87 7.35
N TYR A 285 22.05 1.46 8.42
CA TYR A 285 23.06 2.31 9.08
C TYR A 285 24.22 2.64 8.14
N PHE A 286 24.65 1.67 7.34
CA PHE A 286 25.69 1.86 6.34
C PHE A 286 25.23 2.77 5.18
N MET A 287 24.00 2.61 4.68
CA MET A 287 23.39 3.53 3.71
C MET A 287 23.21 4.93 4.28
N ASN A 288 22.79 5.06 5.54
CA ASN A 288 22.64 6.35 6.22
C ASN A 288 23.99 7.09 6.27
N TRP A 289 25.08 6.38 6.55
CA TRP A 289 26.44 6.91 6.49
C TRP A 289 26.91 7.25 5.06
N TRP A 290 26.67 6.35 4.10
CA TRP A 290 27.05 6.50 2.69
C TRP A 290 26.30 7.66 2.00
N MET A 291 24.98 7.71 2.14
CA MET A 291 24.07 8.62 1.44
C MET A 291 23.83 9.94 2.20
N GLY A 292 24.29 10.03 3.45
CA GLY A 292 24.07 11.19 4.31
C GLY A 292 22.59 11.46 4.57
N LEU A 293 21.83 10.42 4.93
CA LEU A 293 20.37 10.51 4.98
C LEU A 293 19.89 11.41 6.14
N GLY A 294 19.17 12.48 5.79
CA GLY A 294 18.42 13.31 6.72
C GLY A 294 16.98 12.85 6.86
N ALA A 295 16.32 13.20 7.96
CA ALA A 295 14.87 13.03 8.07
C ALA A 295 14.15 13.92 7.03
N ALA A 296 13.20 13.34 6.30
CA ALA A 296 12.32 14.09 5.42
C ALA A 296 11.41 15.03 6.25
N PRO A 297 11.04 16.21 5.74
CA PRO A 297 10.03 17.06 6.34
C PRO A 297 8.70 16.32 6.57
N LYS A 298 8.01 16.54 7.70
CA LYS A 298 6.73 15.87 8.02
C LYS A 298 5.66 16.02 6.93
N LYS A 299 5.64 17.17 6.25
CA LYS A 299 4.72 17.43 5.14
C LYS A 299 5.03 16.54 3.93
N GLU A 300 6.31 16.32 3.64
CA GLU A 300 6.75 15.43 2.56
C GLU A 300 6.47 13.97 2.91
N GLN A 301 6.73 13.55 4.15
CA GLN A 301 6.34 12.21 4.65
C GLN A 301 4.84 11.96 4.44
N LYS A 302 3.98 12.93 4.81
CA LYS A 302 2.52 12.81 4.63
C LYS A 302 2.10 12.78 3.16
N ASN A 303 2.78 13.53 2.29
CA ASN A 303 2.39 13.67 0.89
C ASN A 303 2.95 12.56 0.00
N TYR A 304 4.08 11.95 0.38
CA TYR A 304 4.87 11.08 -0.49
C TYR A 304 5.37 9.80 0.19
N GLY A 305 5.10 9.59 1.48
CA GLY A 305 5.39 8.35 2.20
C GLY A 305 6.85 8.16 2.63
N TYR A 306 7.81 8.82 1.97
CA TYR A 306 9.22 8.61 2.29
C TYR A 306 9.68 9.24 3.61
N GLU A 307 10.58 8.55 4.31
CA GLU A 307 11.07 8.95 5.63
C GLU A 307 12.37 9.76 5.59
N LYS A 308 13.20 9.50 4.57
CA LYS A 308 14.59 9.96 4.52
C LYS A 308 14.95 10.54 3.16
N ASN A 309 15.86 11.50 3.20
CA ASN A 309 16.33 12.27 2.05
C ASN A 309 17.86 12.27 2.02
N GLY A 310 18.49 12.04 0.88
CA GLY A 310 19.95 12.15 0.75
C GLY A 310 20.48 11.93 -0.66
N GLY A 311 21.80 11.92 -0.80
CA GLY A 311 22.49 11.82 -2.09
C GLY A 311 22.04 12.88 -3.08
N HIS A 312 22.53 14.12 -2.92
CA HIS A 312 22.17 15.22 -3.80
C HIS A 312 22.80 15.07 -5.18
N PHE A 313 22.16 15.58 -6.23
CA PHE A 313 22.74 15.60 -7.57
C PHE A 313 22.34 16.86 -8.33
N LEU A 314 23.08 17.19 -9.37
CA LEU A 314 22.65 18.15 -10.39
C LEU A 314 22.10 17.38 -11.58
N ALA A 315 20.90 17.74 -12.03
CA ALA A 315 20.28 17.12 -13.20
C ALA A 315 20.13 18.11 -14.35
N TYR A 316 20.55 17.72 -15.55
CA TYR A 316 20.48 18.54 -16.75
C TYR A 316 20.73 17.70 -18.01
N LYS A 317 20.32 18.22 -19.16
CA LYS A 317 20.56 17.59 -20.46
C LYS A 317 22.05 17.67 -20.82
N ASN A 318 22.64 16.54 -21.20
CA ASN A 318 24.03 16.47 -21.62
C ASN A 318 24.28 15.23 -22.50
N ARG A 319 25.46 15.11 -23.10
CA ARG A 319 25.89 13.88 -23.79
C ARG A 319 26.18 12.75 -22.81
N SER A 320 25.74 11.55 -23.15
CA SER A 320 26.01 10.35 -22.35
C SER A 320 27.51 10.19 -22.05
N VAL A 321 27.84 9.80 -20.83
CA VAL A 321 29.20 9.41 -20.44
C VAL A 321 29.47 7.93 -20.68
N TYR A 322 28.44 7.14 -21.00
CA TYR A 322 28.59 5.73 -21.27
C TYR A 322 29.31 5.53 -22.61
N PRO A 323 30.44 4.79 -22.67
CA PRO A 323 31.20 4.66 -23.92
C PRO A 323 30.40 4.05 -25.09
N GLY A 324 29.36 3.26 -24.79
CA GLY A 324 28.49 2.64 -25.79
C GLY A 324 27.41 3.57 -26.35
N SER A 325 27.36 4.85 -25.95
CA SER A 325 26.33 5.77 -26.41
C SER A 325 26.87 7.18 -26.64
N ASP A 326 26.55 7.79 -27.78
CA ASP A 326 26.90 9.17 -28.13
C ASP A 326 25.70 10.13 -28.05
N ARG A 327 24.54 9.63 -27.57
CA ARG A 327 23.28 10.36 -27.52
C ARG A 327 23.26 11.44 -26.43
N ASN A 328 22.30 12.35 -26.54
CA ASN A 328 21.90 13.19 -25.43
C ASN A 328 21.02 12.39 -24.46
N VAL A 329 21.20 12.67 -23.18
CA VAL A 329 20.45 12.08 -22.07
C VAL A 329 20.23 13.16 -21.02
N PHE A 330 19.35 12.89 -20.07
CA PHE A 330 19.22 13.72 -18.89
C PHE A 330 20.13 13.14 -17.80
N GLN A 331 21.27 13.78 -17.57
CA GLN A 331 22.29 13.32 -16.62
C GLN A 331 21.98 13.79 -15.22
N LEU A 332 22.17 12.91 -14.24
CA LEU A 332 22.10 13.17 -12.81
C LEU A 332 23.52 12.99 -12.25
N ASN A 333 24.24 14.10 -12.07
CA ASN A 333 25.64 14.10 -11.71
C ASN A 333 25.81 14.33 -10.19
N TYR A 334 26.28 13.29 -9.49
CA TYR A 334 26.47 13.27 -8.04
C TYR A 334 27.87 13.75 -7.61
N ARG A 335 28.76 14.02 -8.57
CA ARG A 335 30.20 14.10 -8.31
C ARG A 335 30.69 15.48 -7.87
N PHE A 336 29.86 16.51 -7.99
CA PHE A 336 30.24 17.88 -7.63
C PHE A 336 30.48 18.02 -6.13
N LYS A 337 31.64 18.59 -5.75
CA LYS A 337 32.07 18.72 -4.35
C LYS A 337 31.07 19.46 -3.46
N HIS A 338 30.37 20.48 -3.99
CA HIS A 338 29.41 21.27 -3.23
C HIS A 338 28.11 20.55 -2.91
N LEU A 339 27.87 19.37 -3.48
CA LEU A 339 26.71 18.54 -3.13
C LEU A 339 26.89 17.87 -1.75
N GLY A 340 28.12 17.84 -1.21
CA GLY A 340 28.40 17.24 0.09
C GLY A 340 28.28 15.71 0.11
N ASN A 341 28.29 15.07 -1.06
CA ASN A 341 28.21 13.63 -1.18
C ASN A 341 29.51 12.94 -0.72
N ASN A 342 29.36 11.80 -0.06
CA ASN A 342 30.47 10.92 0.29
C ASN A 342 30.72 9.88 -0.81
N VAL A 343 31.89 9.25 -0.77
CA VAL A 343 32.17 8.06 -1.58
C VAL A 343 31.14 6.97 -1.26
N PRO A 344 30.67 6.21 -2.26
CA PRO A 344 30.96 6.27 -3.70
C PRO A 344 30.02 7.15 -4.54
N LEU A 345 29.09 7.93 -3.97
CA LEU A 345 28.25 8.85 -4.76
C LEU A 345 29.09 9.86 -5.55
N THR A 346 30.28 10.20 -5.07
CA THR A 346 31.25 11.03 -5.81
C THR A 346 31.78 10.41 -7.11
N TRP A 347 31.41 9.15 -7.40
CA TRP A 347 31.77 8.42 -8.61
C TRP A 347 30.56 8.15 -9.52
N LEU A 348 29.36 8.47 -9.05
CA LEU A 348 28.09 8.12 -9.70
C LEU A 348 27.62 9.19 -10.68
N ILE A 349 27.16 8.74 -11.85
CA ILE A 349 26.27 9.47 -12.73
C ILE A 349 25.11 8.54 -13.07
N ASP A 350 23.89 9.04 -12.96
CA ASP A 350 22.77 8.36 -13.60
C ASP A 350 22.38 9.08 -14.88
N GLU A 351 21.81 8.36 -15.84
CA GLU A 351 21.31 8.92 -17.09
C GLU A 351 19.87 8.48 -17.29
N LEU A 352 18.98 9.39 -17.72
CA LEU A 352 17.56 9.13 -17.91
C LEU A 352 17.13 9.33 -19.36
N VAL A 353 16.18 8.50 -19.78
CA VAL A 353 15.35 8.65 -21.00
C VAL A 353 13.87 8.44 -20.66
N GLN A 354 12.98 8.97 -21.50
CA GLN A 354 11.55 8.77 -21.36
C GLN A 354 11.12 7.56 -22.21
N VAL A 355 10.33 6.65 -21.65
CA VAL A 355 9.87 5.43 -22.34
C VAL A 355 8.36 5.35 -22.47
N ALA A 356 7.62 6.10 -21.65
CA ALA A 356 6.20 6.41 -21.86
C ALA A 356 5.90 7.80 -21.28
N ASP A 357 4.74 8.37 -21.57
CA ASP A 357 4.35 9.66 -20.98
C ASP A 357 4.33 9.57 -19.44
N GLY A 358 5.16 10.38 -18.76
CA GLY A 358 5.34 10.33 -17.32
C GLY A 358 6.10 9.11 -16.76
N LEU A 359 6.69 8.24 -17.59
CA LEU A 359 7.49 7.07 -17.18
C LEU A 359 8.90 7.11 -17.80
N TYR A 360 9.91 6.99 -16.94
CA TYR A 360 11.29 7.22 -17.26
C TYR A 360 12.15 6.00 -16.90
N LEU A 361 13.08 5.67 -17.80
CA LEU A 361 14.05 4.61 -17.61
C LEU A 361 15.43 5.24 -17.40
N GLY A 362 16.09 4.84 -16.32
CA GLY A 362 17.41 5.29 -15.94
C GLY A 362 18.45 4.19 -15.99
N GLN A 363 19.69 4.55 -16.30
CA GLN A 363 20.86 3.69 -16.12
C GLN A 363 21.80 4.26 -15.06
N LEU A 364 22.44 3.38 -14.28
CA LEU A 364 23.40 3.76 -13.23
C LEU A 364 24.83 3.55 -13.71
N LEU A 365 25.65 4.60 -13.68
CA LEU A 365 27.04 4.58 -14.16
C LEU A 365 28.04 4.98 -13.07
N PHE A 366 28.99 4.10 -12.76
CA PHE A 366 30.08 4.41 -11.82
C PHE A 366 31.41 4.58 -12.54
N ALA A 367 32.18 5.60 -12.13
CA ALA A 367 33.56 5.75 -12.53
C ALA A 367 34.42 4.63 -11.93
N THR A 368 35.17 3.91 -12.77
CA THR A 368 36.07 2.84 -12.31
C THR A 368 37.55 3.21 -12.42
N LYS A 369 37.87 4.41 -12.91
CA LYS A 369 39.21 5.00 -12.88
C LYS A 369 39.19 6.36 -12.18
N ARG A 370 40.36 6.77 -11.68
CA ARG A 370 40.59 8.04 -10.98
C ARG A 370 39.74 8.23 -9.71
N ILE A 371 39.26 7.15 -9.09
CA ILE A 371 38.41 7.15 -7.90
C ILE A 371 39.02 7.86 -6.67
N LEU A 372 40.36 7.94 -6.58
CA LEU A 372 41.08 8.63 -5.50
C LEU A 372 41.32 10.13 -5.78
N ARG A 373 40.94 10.62 -6.96
CA ARG A 373 41.03 12.05 -7.32
C ARG A 373 39.63 12.65 -7.24
N GLY A 374 39.53 13.88 -6.75
CA GLY A 374 38.27 14.61 -6.80
C GLY A 374 37.83 14.82 -8.25
N TYR A 375 36.52 14.78 -8.49
CA TYR A 375 35.96 15.03 -9.82
C TYR A 375 36.40 16.40 -10.35
N ASP A 376 36.92 16.40 -11.57
CA ASP A 376 37.27 17.57 -12.34
C ASP A 376 36.34 17.68 -13.56
N PRO A 377 35.38 18.61 -13.56
CA PRO A 377 34.45 18.79 -14.68
C PRO A 377 35.11 19.32 -15.96
N ALA A 378 36.33 19.87 -15.89
CA ALA A 378 37.07 20.32 -17.08
C ALA A 378 37.83 19.18 -17.77
N GLY A 379 37.99 18.02 -17.11
CA GLY A 379 38.64 16.85 -17.67
C GLY A 379 37.72 16.04 -18.61
N PRO A 380 38.26 15.30 -19.57
CA PRO A 380 37.44 14.49 -20.48
C PRO A 380 36.75 13.33 -19.73
N ASN A 381 35.47 13.08 -20.03
CA ASN A 381 34.70 12.01 -19.36
C ASN A 381 35.34 10.62 -19.52
N SER A 382 36.01 10.36 -20.65
CA SER A 382 36.75 9.13 -20.94
C SER A 382 37.83 8.80 -19.89
N ASP A 383 38.33 9.79 -19.16
CA ASP A 383 39.36 9.60 -18.14
C ASP A 383 38.88 8.82 -16.91
N HIS A 384 37.56 8.81 -16.67
CA HIS A 384 36.94 8.19 -15.49
C HIS A 384 36.50 6.75 -15.75
N HIS A 385 36.41 6.34 -17.02
CA HIS A 385 36.00 5.00 -17.46
C HIS A 385 34.71 4.52 -16.76
N TYR A 386 33.57 5.00 -17.24
CA TYR A 386 32.26 4.65 -16.70
C TYR A 386 31.85 3.23 -17.07
N GLN A 387 31.32 2.51 -16.09
CA GLN A 387 30.72 1.18 -16.26
C GLN A 387 29.25 1.20 -15.88
N HIS A 388 28.48 0.29 -16.49
CA HIS A 388 27.04 0.18 -16.29
C HIS A 388 26.69 -0.78 -15.15
N PHE A 389 25.99 -0.28 -14.13
CA PHE A 389 25.66 -1.01 -12.90
C PHE A 389 24.18 -1.41 -12.80
N GLY A 390 23.39 -1.20 -13.84
CA GLY A 390 21.98 -1.61 -13.89
C GLY A 390 21.07 -0.45 -14.27
N TYR A 391 19.77 -0.70 -14.16
CA TYR A 391 18.73 0.26 -14.51
C TYR A 391 17.88 0.62 -13.28
N PHE A 392 17.08 1.66 -13.43
CA PHE A 392 16.01 2.02 -12.49
C PHE A 392 14.86 2.67 -13.25
N LEU A 393 13.67 2.65 -12.66
CA LEU A 393 12.50 3.35 -13.18
C LEU A 393 12.22 4.56 -12.31
N LEU A 394 11.72 5.61 -12.94
CA LEU A 394 11.04 6.72 -12.28
C LEU A 394 9.71 6.95 -12.97
N TRP A 395 8.69 7.36 -12.22
CA TRP A 395 7.42 7.78 -12.80
C TRP A 395 6.83 8.97 -12.07
N ASP A 396 6.03 9.74 -12.80
CA ASP A 396 5.34 10.90 -12.26
C ASP A 396 4.05 10.51 -11.53
N ARG A 397 3.39 11.53 -10.98
CA ARG A 397 2.13 11.38 -10.23
C ARG A 397 1.03 10.64 -10.98
N SER A 398 1.04 10.66 -12.31
CA SER A 398 -0.01 10.09 -13.14
C SER A 398 0.04 8.56 -13.22
N TRP A 399 1.14 7.95 -12.75
CA TRP A 399 1.33 6.50 -12.63
C TRP A 399 1.13 5.98 -11.21
N ASN A 400 0.88 6.84 -10.22
CA ASN A 400 0.82 6.44 -8.81
C ASN A 400 -0.24 5.37 -8.52
N ALA A 401 -1.37 5.38 -9.20
CA ALA A 401 -2.42 4.37 -9.04
C ALA A 401 -1.92 2.98 -9.46
N GLU A 402 -1.35 2.90 -10.66
CA GLU A 402 -0.82 1.66 -11.21
C GLU A 402 0.41 1.17 -10.43
N ALA A 403 1.29 2.09 -10.04
CA ALA A 403 2.44 1.78 -9.20
C ALA A 403 2.02 1.24 -7.81
N ARG A 404 0.96 1.79 -7.20
CA ARG A 404 0.46 1.31 -5.90
C ARG A 404 -0.12 -0.11 -6.02
N ARG A 405 -0.70 -0.48 -7.17
CA ARG A 405 -1.15 -1.85 -7.48
C ARG A 405 0.04 -2.80 -7.62
N LEU A 406 1.06 -2.41 -8.38
CA LEU A 406 2.18 -3.28 -8.75
C LEU A 406 3.30 -3.36 -7.70
N PHE A 407 3.52 -2.29 -6.94
CA PHE A 407 4.61 -2.11 -5.99
C PHE A 407 4.09 -1.66 -4.62
N SER A 408 3.24 -2.48 -4.00
CA SER A 408 2.63 -2.16 -2.71
C SER A 408 3.64 -1.83 -1.59
N TYR A 409 4.86 -2.37 -1.67
CA TYR A 409 5.95 -2.08 -0.72
C TYR A 409 6.46 -0.63 -0.77
N LEU A 410 6.16 0.14 -1.82
CA LEU A 410 6.52 1.56 -1.89
C LEU A 410 5.70 2.41 -0.93
N GLU A 411 4.59 1.88 -0.40
CA GLU A 411 3.71 2.55 0.57
C GLU A 411 3.27 3.95 0.11
N ILE A 412 3.07 4.13 -1.20
CA ILE A 412 2.61 5.38 -1.82
C ILE A 412 1.32 5.83 -1.08
N PRO A 413 1.31 6.94 -0.33
CA PRO A 413 0.14 7.33 0.45
C PRO A 413 -1.06 7.61 -0.46
N VAL A 414 -2.28 7.36 -0.01
CA VAL A 414 -3.49 7.74 -0.78
C VAL A 414 -3.66 9.24 -1.00
N THR A 415 -2.97 10.04 -0.20
CA THR A 415 -2.82 11.49 -0.36
C THR A 415 -1.83 11.88 -1.44
N ALA A 416 -1.10 10.92 -2.02
CA ALA A 416 -0.11 11.21 -3.03
C ALA A 416 -0.78 11.89 -4.23
N PRO A 417 -0.17 12.96 -4.78
CA PRO A 417 -0.68 13.59 -5.98
C PRO A 417 -0.96 12.56 -7.07
N GLY A 418 -2.05 12.73 -7.83
CA GLY A 418 -2.43 11.83 -8.94
C GLY A 418 -3.22 10.58 -8.55
N LEU A 419 -3.44 10.31 -7.25
CA LEU A 419 -4.39 9.29 -6.78
C LEU A 419 -5.81 9.83 -6.54
N VAL A 420 -5.95 11.15 -6.41
CA VAL A 420 -7.22 11.86 -6.22
C VAL A 420 -7.44 12.76 -7.42
N ASP A 421 -8.59 12.62 -8.08
CA ASP A 421 -8.92 13.32 -9.32
C ASP A 421 -8.96 14.86 -9.10
N PRO A 422 -8.12 15.64 -9.81
CA PRO A 422 -8.17 17.10 -9.75
C PRO A 422 -9.50 17.69 -10.26
N ASP A 423 -10.29 17.01 -11.10
CA ASP A 423 -11.59 17.51 -11.57
C ASP A 423 -12.67 17.48 -10.49
N VAL A 424 -12.51 16.65 -9.46
CA VAL A 424 -13.31 16.78 -8.23
C VAL A 424 -13.06 18.15 -7.57
N ALA A 425 -11.90 18.79 -7.78
CA ALA A 425 -11.67 20.16 -7.31
C ALA A 425 -12.60 21.20 -7.97
N ALA A 426 -12.97 20.99 -9.23
CA ALA A 426 -13.96 21.84 -9.90
C ALA A 426 -15.38 21.56 -9.37
N SER A 427 -15.64 20.33 -8.90
CA SER A 427 -16.93 19.92 -8.33
C SER A 427 -17.14 20.28 -6.86
N ILE A 428 -16.12 20.75 -6.12
CA ILE A 428 -16.23 21.18 -4.71
C ILE A 428 -17.24 22.33 -4.49
N LYS A 429 -17.68 23.03 -5.55
CA LYS A 429 -18.74 24.04 -5.49
C LYS A 429 -20.16 23.51 -5.78
N LEU A 430 -20.35 22.20 -5.88
CA LEU A 430 -21.69 21.62 -6.04
C LEU A 430 -22.48 21.71 -4.72
N PRO A 431 -23.80 22.00 -4.78
CA PRO A 431 -24.65 22.06 -3.58
C PRO A 431 -24.58 20.82 -2.69
N LYS A 432 -24.36 19.63 -3.28
CA LYS A 432 -24.21 18.33 -2.58
C LYS A 432 -23.20 18.40 -1.43
N PHE A 433 -22.07 19.07 -1.61
CA PHE A 433 -20.99 19.04 -0.62
C PHE A 433 -21.09 20.10 0.47
N SER A 434 -21.98 21.09 0.29
CA SER A 434 -22.10 22.26 1.17
C SER A 434 -23.48 22.40 1.82
N THR A 435 -24.46 21.61 1.39
CA THR A 435 -25.84 21.68 1.85
C THR A 435 -26.22 20.43 2.61
N PHE A 436 -26.72 20.60 3.84
CA PHE A 436 -27.28 19.48 4.60
C PHE A 436 -28.63 19.04 4.02
N THR A 437 -28.90 17.75 4.08
CA THR A 437 -30.19 17.17 3.73
C THR A 437 -30.83 16.60 5.01
N PHE A 438 -31.93 17.19 5.44
CA PHE A 438 -32.60 16.85 6.70
C PHE A 438 -34.06 16.43 6.49
N GLU A 439 -34.65 15.81 7.51
CA GLU A 439 -36.09 15.51 7.52
C GLU A 439 -36.92 16.80 7.39
N GLU A 440 -38.00 16.75 6.60
CA GLU A 440 -38.91 17.89 6.44
C GLU A 440 -39.54 18.33 7.77
N THR A 441 -39.84 17.36 8.64
CA THR A 441 -40.34 17.61 9.99
C THR A 441 -39.26 17.20 11.00
N PRO A 442 -38.62 18.16 11.70
CA PRO A 442 -37.60 17.85 12.68
C PRO A 442 -38.14 16.93 13.79
N SER A 443 -37.33 15.95 14.17
CA SER A 443 -37.66 15.08 15.30
C SER A 443 -37.79 15.90 16.59
N ALA A 444 -38.57 15.41 17.56
CA ALA A 444 -38.79 16.10 18.84
C ALA A 444 -37.51 16.34 19.67
N GLY A 445 -36.37 15.75 19.27
CA GLY A 445 -35.05 15.93 19.88
C GLY A 445 -34.21 17.07 19.29
N CYS A 446 -34.68 17.75 18.22
CA CYS A 446 -33.94 18.82 17.56
C CYS A 446 -33.95 20.13 18.36
N ASN A 447 -32.89 20.92 18.24
CA ASN A 447 -32.73 22.23 18.85
C ASN A 447 -32.24 23.27 17.81
N ASP A 448 -33.11 24.24 17.49
CA ASP A 448 -32.84 25.27 16.48
C ASP A 448 -31.68 26.21 16.85
N GLU A 449 -31.44 26.48 18.14
CA GLU A 449 -30.32 27.32 18.57
C GLU A 449 -28.99 26.64 18.25
N ILE A 450 -28.91 25.32 18.47
CA ILE A 450 -27.70 24.53 18.16
C ILE A 450 -27.51 24.45 16.66
N MET A 451 -28.58 24.24 15.90
CA MET A 451 -28.50 24.25 14.43
C MET A 451 -28.02 25.60 13.88
N ALA A 452 -28.43 26.72 14.48
CA ALA A 452 -27.92 28.03 14.11
C ALA A 452 -26.39 28.13 14.31
N THR A 453 -25.86 27.60 15.42
CA THR A 453 -24.40 27.56 15.64
C THR A 453 -23.67 26.68 14.61
N ILE A 454 -24.27 25.56 14.19
CA ILE A 454 -23.70 24.69 13.15
C ILE A 454 -23.67 25.41 11.80
N ASN A 455 -24.73 26.15 11.46
CA ASN A 455 -24.77 26.96 10.24
C ASN A 455 -23.73 28.09 10.27
N ASP A 456 -23.48 28.68 11.43
CA ASP A 456 -22.42 29.68 11.60
C ASP A 456 -21.03 29.07 11.42
N ASP A 457 -20.76 27.90 12.01
CA ASP A 457 -19.50 27.18 11.82
C ASP A 457 -19.25 26.79 10.35
N MET A 458 -20.33 26.41 9.64
CA MET A 458 -20.29 26.03 8.22
C MET A 458 -19.99 27.21 7.29
N ARG A 459 -20.25 28.46 7.71
CA ARG A 459 -20.15 29.66 6.87
C ARG A 459 -18.77 29.85 6.24
N ASP A 460 -17.71 29.51 6.98
CA ASP A 460 -16.32 29.65 6.56
C ASP A 460 -15.73 28.33 6.03
N LYS A 461 -16.57 27.31 5.80
CA LYS A 461 -16.14 25.97 5.39
C LYS A 461 -16.51 25.68 3.93
N PRO A 462 -15.58 25.13 3.14
CA PRO A 462 -15.89 24.76 1.76
C PRO A 462 -16.92 23.64 1.64
N THR A 463 -16.87 22.65 2.54
CA THR A 463 -17.75 21.47 2.51
C THR A 463 -18.08 20.99 3.92
N ILE A 464 -19.15 20.19 4.04
CA ILE A 464 -19.55 19.56 5.31
C ILE A 464 -18.42 18.66 5.85
N MET A 465 -17.62 18.05 4.98
CA MET A 465 -16.47 17.25 5.38
C MET A 465 -15.41 18.07 6.12
N HIS A 466 -15.17 19.33 5.72
CA HIS A 466 -14.25 20.22 6.45
C HIS A 466 -14.80 20.61 7.82
N LEU A 467 -16.11 20.80 7.94
CA LEU A 467 -16.76 21.05 9.23
C LEU A 467 -16.60 19.84 10.16
N LEU A 468 -16.86 18.63 9.66
CA LEU A 468 -16.73 17.40 10.44
C LEU A 468 -15.29 17.09 10.83
N GLN A 469 -14.32 17.40 9.95
CA GLN A 469 -12.89 17.34 10.28
C GLN A 469 -12.56 18.28 11.44
N GLU A 470 -13.02 19.54 11.40
CA GLU A 470 -12.76 20.48 12.50
C GLU A 470 -13.37 19.97 13.82
N TYR A 471 -14.60 19.48 13.79
CA TYR A 471 -15.23 18.91 15.00
C TYR A 471 -14.43 17.72 15.53
N SER A 472 -13.97 16.84 14.64
CA SER A 472 -13.12 15.70 14.99
C SER A 472 -11.80 16.15 15.61
N ASP A 473 -11.11 17.10 14.98
CA ASP A 473 -9.83 17.63 15.45
C ASP A 473 -9.96 18.28 16.84
N GLN A 474 -11.03 19.04 17.07
CA GLN A 474 -11.30 19.67 18.36
C GLN A 474 -11.59 18.64 19.46
N LEU A 475 -12.39 17.62 19.15
CA LEU A 475 -12.69 16.52 20.07
C LEU A 475 -11.47 15.67 20.40
N GLN A 476 -10.50 15.57 19.49
CA GLN A 476 -9.25 14.83 19.71
C GLN A 476 -8.22 15.65 20.49
N GLN A 477 -8.15 16.96 20.26
CA GLN A 477 -7.26 17.85 21.01
C GLN A 477 -7.73 18.00 22.46
N ASN A 478 -9.04 18.02 22.67
CA ASN A 478 -9.68 18.18 23.97
C ASN A 478 -10.58 16.97 24.25
N CYS A 479 -10.05 15.95 24.92
CA CYS A 479 -10.77 14.74 25.34
C CYS A 479 -11.80 15.00 26.47
N ASP A 480 -12.60 16.06 26.33
CA ASP A 480 -13.68 16.41 27.24
C ASP A 480 -15.00 15.83 26.72
N ASN A 481 -15.63 14.96 27.52
CA ASN A 481 -16.91 14.35 27.16
C ASN A 481 -18.07 15.35 27.21
N ASP A 482 -17.90 16.49 27.88
CA ASP A 482 -18.91 17.55 27.94
C ASP A 482 -18.70 18.62 26.84
N SER A 483 -17.86 18.30 25.85
CA SER A 483 -17.55 19.17 24.73
C SER A 483 -18.81 19.57 23.93
N PRO A 484 -18.96 20.87 23.57
CA PRO A 484 -20.10 21.34 22.79
C PRO A 484 -20.19 20.70 21.40
N TYR A 485 -19.08 20.17 20.88
CA TYR A 485 -19.05 19.49 19.58
C TYR A 485 -19.84 18.18 19.58
N PHE A 486 -19.94 17.46 20.70
CA PHE A 486 -20.80 16.28 20.78
C PHE A 486 -22.28 16.64 20.65
N VAL A 487 -22.70 17.77 21.23
CA VAL A 487 -24.07 18.24 21.12
C VAL A 487 -24.38 18.66 19.68
N LYS A 488 -23.42 19.27 18.98
CA LYS A 488 -23.54 19.60 17.55
C LYS A 488 -23.66 18.35 16.67
N LEU A 489 -22.85 17.31 16.93
CA LEU A 489 -22.95 16.03 16.21
C LEU A 489 -24.29 15.32 16.47
N GLN A 490 -24.77 15.33 17.71
CA GLN A 490 -26.09 14.81 18.06
C GLN A 490 -27.23 15.58 17.36
N GLU A 491 -27.12 16.90 17.21
CA GLU A 491 -28.11 17.71 16.50
C GLU A 491 -28.14 17.38 15.01
N LEU A 492 -26.98 17.24 14.36
CA LEU A 492 -26.90 16.77 12.98
C LEU A 492 -27.55 15.39 12.81
N PHE A 493 -27.30 14.47 13.75
CA PHE A 493 -27.91 13.15 13.74
C PHE A 493 -29.44 13.23 13.91
N ASN A 494 -29.94 14.06 14.83
CA ASN A 494 -31.37 14.21 15.10
C ASN A 494 -32.15 14.74 13.89
N ARG A 495 -31.52 15.56 13.05
CA ARG A 495 -32.10 16.12 11.83
C ARG A 495 -31.91 15.27 10.58
N GLY A 496 -30.87 14.43 10.54
CA GLY A 496 -30.58 13.57 9.39
C GLY A 496 -31.74 12.66 9.00
N ILE A 497 -31.83 12.25 7.75
CA ILE A 497 -32.93 11.43 7.24
C ILE A 497 -32.74 9.97 7.64
N GLY A 498 -33.79 9.36 8.21
CA GLY A 498 -33.84 7.91 8.41
C GLY A 498 -33.85 7.16 7.09
N ILE A 499 -32.84 6.32 6.86
CA ILE A 499 -32.64 5.67 5.57
C ILE A 499 -33.55 4.43 5.47
N PRO A 500 -34.30 4.25 4.36
CA PRO A 500 -35.14 3.06 4.18
C PRO A 500 -34.31 1.84 3.73
N GLU A 501 -33.35 2.04 2.84
CA GLU A 501 -32.55 0.98 2.23
C GLU A 501 -31.13 1.46 1.94
N VAL A 502 -30.16 0.55 2.07
CA VAL A 502 -28.73 0.79 1.77
C VAL A 502 -28.18 -0.44 1.08
N ARG A 503 -27.49 -0.25 -0.06
CA ARG A 503 -26.82 -1.33 -0.80
C ARG A 503 -25.43 -0.90 -1.25
N GLY A 504 -24.52 -1.86 -1.36
CA GLY A 504 -23.16 -1.63 -1.83
C GLY A 504 -22.20 -1.28 -0.69
N PHE A 505 -21.06 -0.70 -1.06
CA PHE A 505 -19.97 -0.40 -0.15
C PHE A 505 -19.85 1.09 0.12
N PHE A 506 -19.69 1.47 1.39
CA PHE A 506 -19.50 2.85 1.82
C PHE A 506 -18.20 3.00 2.62
N ARG A 507 -17.46 4.07 2.32
CA ARG A 507 -16.17 4.42 2.91
C ARG A 507 -16.37 4.91 4.34
N GLY A 508 -15.60 4.35 5.27
CA GLY A 508 -15.67 4.67 6.70
C GLY A 508 -14.71 5.77 7.10
N ALA A 509 -15.16 6.68 7.98
CA ALA A 509 -14.27 7.57 8.73
C ALA A 509 -14.74 7.69 10.17
N LEU A 510 -13.82 7.72 11.12
CA LEU A 510 -14.12 7.95 12.53
C LEU A 510 -14.14 9.46 12.81
N VAL A 511 -15.24 9.96 13.35
CA VAL A 511 -15.33 11.35 13.80
C VAL A 511 -14.78 11.48 15.21
N SER A 512 -15.28 10.67 16.15
CA SER A 512 -14.84 10.73 17.54
C SER A 512 -15.28 9.50 18.33
N TRP A 513 -14.58 9.25 19.43
CA TRP A 513 -15.05 8.38 20.50
C TRP A 513 -15.65 9.24 21.62
N HIS A 514 -16.76 8.80 22.19
CA HIS A 514 -17.43 9.40 23.32
C HIS A 514 -17.41 8.41 24.49
N SER A 515 -16.72 8.72 25.59
CA SER A 515 -16.37 7.71 26.60
C SER A 515 -17.46 7.39 27.63
N ALA A 516 -18.73 7.60 27.30
CA ALA A 516 -19.84 7.38 28.23
C ALA A 516 -20.02 5.89 28.58
N GLY A 517 -19.38 5.45 29.66
CA GLY A 517 -19.82 4.31 30.49
C GLY A 517 -18.90 3.09 30.52
N LEU A 518 -18.37 2.60 29.40
CA LEU A 518 -17.60 1.34 29.39
C LEU A 518 -16.17 1.52 29.95
N LEU A 519 -15.51 2.65 29.62
CA LEU A 519 -14.13 2.92 30.05
C LEU A 519 -14.03 3.26 31.55
N LYS A 520 -15.13 3.70 32.16
CA LYS A 520 -15.26 3.86 33.61
C LYS A 520 -15.53 2.53 34.33
N PHE A 521 -16.06 1.52 33.62
CA PHE A 521 -16.39 0.19 34.15
C PHE A 521 -15.21 -0.80 34.07
N PHE A 522 -14.28 -0.60 33.14
CA PHE A 522 -13.08 -1.44 33.01
C PHE A 522 -11.88 -0.98 33.85
N ASP A 523 -11.94 0.17 34.55
CA ASP A 523 -10.84 0.75 35.34
C ASP A 523 -9.50 0.82 34.58
N VAL A 524 -9.55 1.18 33.28
CA VAL A 524 -8.37 1.30 32.44
C VAL A 524 -8.34 2.67 31.78
N ASN A 525 -7.87 3.69 32.53
CA ASN A 525 -7.40 4.98 31.99
C ASN A 525 -6.32 4.80 30.88
N VAL A 526 -5.74 3.61 30.77
CA VAL A 526 -4.79 3.22 29.73
C VAL A 526 -5.48 2.95 28.39
N LEU A 527 -6.75 2.54 28.30
CA LEU A 527 -7.41 2.19 27.04
C LEU A 527 -7.85 3.41 26.22
N ASN A 528 -8.15 4.55 26.86
CA ASN A 528 -8.43 5.79 26.12
C ASN A 528 -7.14 6.31 25.45
N ARG A 529 -5.99 6.25 26.15
CA ARG A 529 -4.70 6.54 25.53
C ARG A 529 -4.24 5.43 24.57
N ALA A 530 -4.40 4.16 24.92
CA ALA A 530 -3.96 3.04 24.10
C ALA A 530 -4.83 2.84 22.87
N TRP A 531 -6.11 3.20 22.85
CA TRP A 531 -6.95 3.07 21.65
C TRP A 531 -6.90 4.34 20.78
N SER A 532 -6.80 5.53 21.37
CA SER A 532 -6.51 6.74 20.59
C SER A 532 -5.07 6.76 20.03
N PHE A 533 -4.11 6.08 20.67
CA PHE A 533 -2.69 6.02 20.25
C PHE A 533 -2.28 4.69 19.59
N LEU A 534 -3.00 3.58 19.80
CA LEU A 534 -2.81 2.30 19.08
C LEU A 534 -4.01 2.01 18.18
N GLY A 535 -5.24 2.04 18.69
CA GLY A 535 -6.45 1.74 17.91
C GLY A 535 -6.57 2.51 16.59
N ARG A 536 -6.23 3.81 16.54
CA ARG A 536 -6.22 4.59 15.28
C ARG A 536 -5.07 4.20 14.35
N HIS A 537 -3.85 4.10 14.88
CA HIS A 537 -2.68 3.70 14.09
C HIS A 537 -2.69 2.22 13.66
N PHE A 538 -3.55 1.39 14.24
CA PHE A 538 -3.74 -0.03 13.93
C PHE A 538 -5.16 -0.33 13.40
N SER A 539 -5.99 0.69 13.16
CA SER A 539 -7.35 0.50 12.64
C SER A 539 -7.26 0.22 11.14
N THR A 540 -7.46 -1.03 10.79
CA THR A 540 -7.55 -1.51 9.40
C THR A 540 -8.92 -1.24 8.78
N TRP A 541 -9.86 -0.64 9.52
CA TRP A 541 -11.26 -0.46 9.10
C TRP A 541 -11.41 0.52 7.94
N THR A 542 -11.88 0.06 6.78
CA THR A 542 -12.03 0.89 5.57
C THR A 542 -13.46 1.37 5.33
N GLY A 543 -14.46 0.75 5.95
CA GLY A 543 -15.87 1.02 5.69
C GLY A 543 -16.82 -0.11 6.03
N LYS A 544 -18.02 -0.07 5.44
CA LYS A 544 -19.05 -1.11 5.61
C LYS A 544 -19.67 -1.48 4.27
N SER A 545 -19.94 -2.76 4.07
CA SER A 545 -20.69 -3.28 2.92
C SER A 545 -22.11 -3.69 3.34
N PHE A 546 -23.05 -3.56 2.41
CA PHE A 546 -24.46 -3.89 2.57
C PHE A 546 -24.95 -4.71 1.37
N GLU A 547 -25.39 -5.93 1.64
CA GLU A 547 -25.80 -6.92 0.65
C GLU A 547 -27.23 -7.40 0.94
N ASP A 548 -27.95 -7.81 -0.09
CA ASP A 548 -29.26 -8.43 0.10
C ASP A 548 -29.09 -9.78 0.84
N ILE A 549 -29.95 -10.05 1.81
CA ILE A 549 -29.95 -11.32 2.56
C ILE A 549 -31.15 -12.18 2.16
N PRO A 550 -30.93 -13.43 1.69
CA PRO A 550 -32.03 -14.35 1.44
C PRO A 550 -32.80 -14.70 2.73
N ASP A 551 -34.13 -14.82 2.64
CA ASP A 551 -35.03 -15.09 3.79
C ASP A 551 -34.61 -16.30 4.63
N ASN A 552 -34.13 -17.37 3.99
CA ASN A 552 -33.67 -18.56 4.69
C ASN A 552 -32.43 -18.28 5.54
N ARG A 553 -31.46 -17.52 5.01
CA ARG A 553 -30.25 -17.10 5.73
C ARG A 553 -30.58 -16.11 6.84
N LEU A 554 -31.51 -15.18 6.59
CA LEU A 554 -31.98 -14.23 7.61
C LEU A 554 -32.59 -14.97 8.81
N ARG A 555 -33.48 -15.92 8.56
CA ARG A 555 -34.09 -16.72 9.62
C ARG A 555 -33.07 -17.59 10.36
N ASP A 556 -32.09 -18.15 9.66
CA ASP A 556 -31.03 -18.93 10.30
C ASP A 556 -30.15 -18.07 11.22
N ILE A 557 -29.70 -16.90 10.76
CA ILE A 557 -28.85 -15.99 11.55
C ILE A 557 -29.59 -15.40 12.75
N THR A 558 -30.91 -15.20 12.64
CA THR A 558 -31.73 -14.50 13.64
C THR A 558 -32.59 -15.44 14.48
N ASP A 559 -32.39 -16.76 14.39
CA ASP A 559 -33.22 -17.78 15.04
C ASP A 559 -34.73 -17.62 14.74
N GLY A 560 -35.05 -17.19 13.51
CA GLY A 560 -36.39 -16.96 12.99
C GLY A 560 -37.09 -15.71 13.54
N LYS A 561 -36.36 -14.84 14.25
CA LYS A 561 -36.92 -13.62 14.85
C LYS A 561 -37.11 -12.50 13.83
N GLU A 562 -36.25 -12.43 12.82
CA GLU A 562 -36.47 -11.57 11.65
C GLU A 562 -37.15 -12.37 10.53
N THR A 563 -38.24 -11.83 10.00
CA THR A 563 -39.08 -12.50 8.99
C THR A 563 -38.86 -12.00 7.57
N GLY A 564 -38.15 -10.87 7.39
CA GLY A 564 -37.96 -10.20 6.10
C GLY A 564 -39.14 -9.32 5.68
N GLU A 565 -40.10 -9.04 6.58
CA GLU A 565 -41.27 -8.18 6.29
C GLU A 565 -40.91 -6.74 5.93
N ILE A 566 -39.75 -6.28 6.40
CA ILE A 566 -39.13 -5.01 6.01
C ILE A 566 -37.81 -5.27 5.28
N PRO A 567 -37.38 -4.37 4.37
CA PRO A 567 -36.07 -4.46 3.75
C PRO A 567 -34.96 -4.65 4.79
N THR A 568 -34.32 -5.80 4.73
CA THR A 568 -33.27 -6.24 5.65
C THR A 568 -32.05 -6.64 4.85
N PHE A 569 -30.86 -6.30 5.37
CA PHE A 569 -29.59 -6.44 4.66
C PHE A 569 -28.56 -7.18 5.51
N TRP A 570 -27.72 -7.97 4.85
CA TRP A 570 -26.50 -8.52 5.41
C TRP A 570 -25.41 -7.46 5.34
N GLY A 571 -24.87 -7.09 6.49
CA GLY A 571 -23.82 -6.08 6.57
C GLY A 571 -22.51 -6.63 7.10
N ALA A 572 -21.40 -6.04 6.67
CA ALA A 572 -20.07 -6.34 7.19
C ALA A 572 -19.24 -5.07 7.35
N ASN A 573 -18.31 -5.09 8.32
CA ASN A 573 -17.20 -4.14 8.33
C ASN A 573 -16.12 -4.65 7.37
N THR A 574 -15.47 -3.74 6.66
CA THR A 574 -14.41 -4.06 5.71
C THR A 574 -13.06 -3.59 6.24
N GLN A 575 -11.99 -4.31 5.89
CA GLN A 575 -10.64 -3.97 6.34
C GLN A 575 -9.57 -4.14 5.26
N ALA A 576 -8.55 -3.29 5.26
CA ALA A 576 -7.35 -3.43 4.43
C ALA A 576 -6.16 -3.97 5.23
N LEU A 577 -5.47 -4.97 4.67
CA LEU A 577 -4.33 -5.70 5.22
C LEU A 577 -3.11 -5.62 4.28
N ARG A 578 -2.69 -4.40 3.93
CA ARG A 578 -1.67 -4.16 2.91
C ARG A 578 -0.28 -4.04 3.51
N THR A 579 -0.16 -3.35 4.64
CA THR A 579 1.12 -3.16 5.35
C THR A 579 1.44 -4.34 6.26
N SER A 580 2.72 -4.49 6.63
CA SER A 580 3.16 -5.53 7.57
C SER A 580 2.46 -5.41 8.94
N LYS A 581 2.16 -4.18 9.35
CA LYS A 581 1.41 -3.87 10.56
C LYS A 581 -0.03 -4.34 10.50
N GLU A 582 -0.70 -4.10 9.36
CA GLU A 582 -2.09 -4.50 9.16
C GLU A 582 -2.21 -6.01 9.02
N LYS A 583 -1.29 -6.66 8.30
CA LYS A 583 -1.21 -8.13 8.21
C LYS A 583 -1.07 -8.78 9.58
N PHE A 584 -0.25 -8.22 10.46
CA PHE A 584 -0.15 -8.67 11.85
C PHE A 584 -1.48 -8.53 12.60
N VAL A 585 -2.22 -7.43 12.40
CA VAL A 585 -3.58 -7.28 12.96
C VAL A 585 -4.53 -8.34 12.40
N GLY A 586 -4.48 -8.63 11.11
CA GLY A 586 -5.27 -9.69 10.48
C GLY A 586 -4.99 -11.09 11.08
N GLU A 587 -3.72 -11.42 11.33
CA GLU A 587 -3.35 -12.68 11.99
C GLU A 587 -3.82 -12.73 13.45
N LEU A 588 -3.74 -11.61 14.19
CA LEU A 588 -4.31 -11.52 15.54
C LEU A 588 -5.83 -11.74 15.53
N MET A 589 -6.55 -11.28 14.51
CA MET A 589 -7.99 -11.51 14.39
C MET A 589 -8.33 -12.99 14.18
N LYS A 590 -7.53 -13.70 13.37
CA LYS A 590 -7.67 -15.16 13.19
C LYS A 590 -7.42 -15.91 14.50
N VAL A 591 -6.34 -15.57 15.21
CA VAL A 591 -6.03 -16.16 16.53
C VAL A 591 -7.12 -15.84 17.57
N GLY A 592 -7.70 -14.65 17.49
CA GLY A 592 -8.83 -14.20 18.31
C GLY A 592 -10.15 -14.90 18.00
N GLY A 593 -10.21 -15.76 16.97
CA GLY A 593 -11.42 -16.47 16.55
C GLY A 593 -12.50 -15.54 15.99
N ILE A 594 -12.12 -14.36 15.48
CA ILE A 594 -13.06 -13.43 14.84
C ILE A 594 -13.49 -14.04 13.50
N TRP A 595 -14.80 -14.10 13.26
CA TRP A 595 -15.30 -14.52 11.96
C TRP A 595 -14.92 -13.48 10.90
N THR A 596 -14.05 -13.90 9.99
CA THR A 596 -13.61 -13.13 8.82
C THR A 596 -13.97 -13.88 7.55
N GLU A 597 -14.41 -13.15 6.52
CA GLU A 597 -14.53 -13.65 5.15
C GLU A 597 -13.55 -12.86 4.27
N PRO A 598 -12.71 -13.52 3.44
CA PRO A 598 -11.86 -12.80 2.51
C PRO A 598 -12.72 -12.04 1.49
N ALA A 599 -12.27 -10.85 1.09
CA ALA A 599 -12.86 -10.14 -0.02
C ALA A 599 -12.64 -10.93 -1.33
N THR A 600 -13.57 -10.82 -2.28
CA THR A 600 -13.29 -11.34 -3.63
C THR A 600 -12.19 -10.50 -4.29
N ALA A 601 -11.53 -11.05 -5.32
CA ALA A 601 -10.54 -10.28 -6.08
C ALA A 601 -11.14 -8.99 -6.66
N GLU A 602 -12.37 -9.07 -7.17
CA GLU A 602 -13.12 -7.91 -7.68
C GLU A 602 -13.37 -6.86 -6.59
N GLU A 603 -13.79 -7.28 -5.40
CA GLU A 603 -14.01 -6.38 -4.26
C GLU A 603 -12.71 -5.73 -3.77
N ALA A 604 -11.63 -6.50 -3.68
CA ALA A 604 -10.33 -6.01 -3.27
C ALA A 604 -9.75 -5.02 -4.29
N MET A 605 -9.98 -5.24 -5.59
CA MET A 605 -9.58 -4.31 -6.64
C MET A 605 -10.45 -3.06 -6.68
N THR A 606 -11.77 -3.21 -6.62
CA THR A 606 -12.73 -2.10 -6.79
C THR A 606 -12.79 -1.23 -5.55
N TYR A 607 -12.85 -1.84 -4.37
CA TYR A 607 -13.08 -1.15 -3.12
C TYR A 607 -11.84 -1.12 -2.22
N GLY A 608 -10.78 -1.86 -2.52
CA GLY A 608 -9.52 -1.71 -1.82
C GLY A 608 -9.51 -2.23 -0.38
N TYR A 609 -10.39 -3.15 -0.02
CA TYR A 609 -10.37 -3.90 1.24
C TYR A 609 -10.07 -5.38 0.99
N ASP A 610 -9.41 -6.04 1.93
CA ASP A 610 -8.92 -7.41 1.80
C ASP A 610 -9.81 -8.43 2.54
N LEU A 611 -10.59 -7.99 3.53
CA LEU A 611 -11.50 -8.85 4.27
C LEU A 611 -12.76 -8.14 4.75
N LYS A 612 -13.77 -8.95 5.05
CA LYS A 612 -15.01 -8.61 5.74
C LYS A 612 -15.04 -9.27 7.12
N ASN A 613 -15.47 -8.55 8.14
CA ASN A 613 -15.66 -9.07 9.48
C ASN A 613 -16.69 -8.26 10.27
N PHE A 614 -16.94 -8.66 11.53
CA PHE A 614 -17.95 -8.04 12.39
C PHE A 614 -19.28 -7.88 11.64
N PHE A 615 -19.83 -9.01 11.20
CA PHE A 615 -21.09 -9.05 10.47
C PHE A 615 -22.26 -8.54 11.32
N PHE A 616 -23.27 -7.99 10.66
CA PHE A 616 -24.47 -7.46 11.28
C PHE A 616 -25.70 -7.62 10.40
N ILE A 617 -26.87 -7.58 11.02
CA ILE A 617 -28.15 -7.48 10.32
C ILE A 617 -28.59 -6.02 10.35
N ALA A 618 -28.89 -5.46 9.18
CA ALA A 618 -29.28 -4.06 9.04
C ALA A 618 -30.69 -3.88 8.50
N HIS A 619 -31.47 -3.00 9.11
CA HIS A 619 -32.81 -2.64 8.63
C HIS A 619 -33.25 -1.31 9.25
N GLN A 620 -34.33 -0.73 8.73
CA GLN A 620 -34.93 0.46 9.31
C GLN A 620 -35.55 0.14 10.68
N ALA A 621 -35.33 1.01 11.67
CA ALA A 621 -35.88 0.87 13.01
C ALA A 621 -36.08 2.22 13.70
N LYS A 622 -36.59 2.18 14.94
CA LYS A 622 -36.63 3.35 15.83
C LYS A 622 -35.33 3.41 16.64
N SER A 623 -34.79 4.61 16.80
CA SER A 623 -33.56 4.82 17.56
C SER A 623 -33.75 4.37 19.00
N ILE A 624 -32.79 3.58 19.47
CA ILE A 624 -32.66 3.09 20.84
C ILE A 624 -32.00 4.15 21.74
N ASN A 625 -31.43 5.21 21.16
CA ASN A 625 -30.88 6.34 21.91
C ASN A 625 -32.03 7.23 22.43
N PRO A 626 -32.20 7.38 23.77
CA PRO A 626 -33.28 8.19 24.33
C PRO A 626 -33.25 9.66 23.88
N THR A 627 -32.08 10.21 23.53
CA THR A 627 -31.95 11.60 23.06
C THR A 627 -32.61 11.82 21.69
N CYS A 628 -32.70 10.76 20.88
CA CYS A 628 -33.31 10.78 19.55
C CYS A 628 -34.84 10.67 19.59
N LYS A 629 -35.46 10.46 20.77
CA LYS A 629 -36.92 10.42 21.01
C LYS A 629 -37.72 9.59 19.98
N GLY A 630 -37.23 8.40 19.63
CA GLY A 630 -37.93 7.51 18.69
C GLY A 630 -37.84 7.93 17.22
N LYS A 631 -36.79 8.67 16.85
CA LYS A 631 -36.43 8.94 15.46
C LYS A 631 -36.33 7.65 14.64
N THR A 632 -36.77 7.68 13.38
CA THR A 632 -36.53 6.58 12.43
C THR A 632 -35.07 6.63 11.96
N ILE A 633 -34.36 5.51 12.08
CA ILE A 633 -32.95 5.38 11.73
C ILE A 633 -32.74 4.08 10.96
N PHE A 634 -31.53 3.90 10.42
CA PHE A 634 -31.10 2.62 9.87
C PHE A 634 -30.18 1.93 10.89
N ASN A 635 -30.60 0.77 11.39
CA ASN A 635 -29.99 0.08 12.54
C ASN A 635 -29.03 -1.00 12.07
N PHE A 636 -27.86 -1.15 12.71
CA PHE A 636 -26.95 -2.29 12.52
C PHE A 636 -26.89 -3.11 13.80
N ASN A 637 -27.39 -4.34 13.76
CA ASN A 637 -27.45 -5.21 14.93
C ASN A 637 -26.38 -6.31 14.85
N TYR A 638 -25.36 -6.19 15.70
CA TYR A 638 -24.25 -7.14 15.82
C TYR A 638 -24.50 -8.23 16.87
N ARG A 639 -25.63 -8.16 17.58
CA ARG A 639 -25.87 -8.93 18.81
C ARG A 639 -26.45 -10.33 18.57
N TRP A 640 -26.81 -10.65 17.32
CA TRP A 640 -27.34 -11.97 16.97
C TRP A 640 -26.31 -13.07 17.29
N PRO A 641 -26.67 -14.10 18.07
CA PRO A 641 -25.73 -15.14 18.49
C PRO A 641 -24.98 -15.81 17.34
N ASN A 642 -25.67 -16.04 16.22
CA ASN A 642 -25.11 -16.74 15.06
C ASN A 642 -24.15 -15.88 14.22
N LEU A 643 -24.04 -14.57 14.49
CA LEU A 643 -23.01 -13.70 13.90
C LEU A 643 -21.61 -13.93 14.50
N LYS A 644 -21.50 -14.71 15.59
CA LYS A 644 -20.22 -15.05 16.25
C LYS A 644 -19.36 -13.82 16.60
N THR A 645 -19.99 -12.68 16.83
CA THR A 645 -19.32 -11.43 17.19
C THR A 645 -18.62 -11.57 18.54
N ILE A 646 -17.36 -11.14 18.62
CA ILE A 646 -16.58 -11.19 19.87
C ILE A 646 -16.97 -10.04 20.83
N LYS A 647 -16.46 -10.06 22.06
CA LYS A 647 -16.58 -8.92 22.98
C LYS A 647 -15.52 -7.86 22.65
N PRO A 648 -15.83 -6.55 22.69
CA PRO A 648 -17.11 -5.97 23.12
C PRO A 648 -18.20 -5.91 22.05
N ASP A 649 -17.88 -6.13 20.77
CA ASP A 649 -18.76 -5.84 19.61
C ASP A 649 -20.11 -6.58 19.61
N ARG A 650 -20.21 -7.73 20.28
CA ARG A 650 -21.51 -8.41 20.52
C ARG A 650 -22.51 -7.64 21.38
N TYR A 651 -22.10 -6.52 21.96
CA TYR A 651 -22.95 -5.59 22.71
C TYR A 651 -23.29 -4.34 21.89
N CYS A 652 -22.78 -4.25 20.67
CA CYS A 652 -22.90 -3.11 19.79
C CYS A 652 -24.22 -3.11 19.01
N ILE A 653 -24.80 -1.93 18.86
CA ILE A 653 -25.77 -1.57 17.85
C ILE A 653 -25.33 -0.24 17.26
N ASP A 654 -25.21 -0.14 15.94
CA ASP A 654 -25.02 1.15 15.30
C ASP A 654 -26.37 1.73 14.84
N GLU A 655 -26.46 3.04 14.77
CA GLU A 655 -27.58 3.74 14.15
C GLU A 655 -27.04 4.70 13.08
N LEU A 656 -27.69 4.77 11.93
CA LEU A 656 -27.24 5.58 10.79
C LEU A 656 -28.37 6.49 10.29
N VAL A 657 -28.01 7.73 9.93
CA VAL A 657 -28.86 8.70 9.23
C VAL A 657 -28.11 9.36 8.09
N ALA A 658 -28.81 9.79 7.04
CA ALA A 658 -28.24 10.61 5.98
C ALA A 658 -28.23 12.09 6.40
N ILE A 659 -27.08 12.76 6.31
CA ILE A 659 -26.94 14.19 6.63
C ILE A 659 -26.68 15.06 5.39
N ALA A 660 -26.27 14.43 4.29
CA ALA A 660 -26.27 14.98 2.95
C ALA A 660 -26.41 13.82 1.95
N ASP A 661 -26.67 14.13 0.68
CA ASP A 661 -26.67 13.10 -0.36
C ASP A 661 -25.30 12.39 -0.40
N GLY A 662 -25.31 11.06 -0.29
CA GLY A 662 -24.09 10.24 -0.24
C GLY A 662 -23.23 10.35 1.03
N LEU A 663 -23.66 11.09 2.07
CA LEU A 663 -22.94 11.22 3.34
C LEU A 663 -23.83 10.92 4.54
N TYR A 664 -23.39 9.98 5.35
CA TYR A 664 -24.15 9.42 6.46
C TYR A 664 -23.40 9.58 7.77
N LEU A 665 -24.13 9.94 8.82
CA LEU A 665 -23.63 10.06 10.18
C LEU A 665 -24.14 8.90 11.02
N GLY A 666 -23.22 8.21 11.67
CA GLY A 666 -23.48 7.03 12.48
C GLY A 666 -23.23 7.26 13.96
N HIS A 667 -24.10 6.69 14.80
CA HIS A 667 -23.88 6.48 16.22
C HIS A 667 -23.38 5.07 16.47
N LEU A 668 -22.35 4.95 17.28
CA LEU A 668 -21.86 3.69 17.81
C LEU A 668 -22.43 3.48 19.23
N MET A 669 -23.37 2.56 19.42
CA MET A 669 -24.05 2.35 20.71
C MET A 669 -23.68 1.00 21.32
N TYR A 670 -23.27 0.96 22.59
CA TYR A 670 -23.05 -0.31 23.30
C TYR A 670 -24.00 -0.46 24.47
N ALA A 671 -24.50 -1.69 24.66
CA ALA A 671 -25.22 -2.10 25.86
C ALA A 671 -24.28 -2.06 27.06
N THR A 672 -24.68 -1.37 28.14
CA THR A 672 -23.89 -1.35 29.37
C THR A 672 -24.28 -2.48 30.34
N GLU A 673 -25.47 -3.07 30.17
CA GLU A 673 -25.90 -4.24 30.94
C GLU A 673 -25.34 -5.54 30.33
N VAL A 674 -24.01 -5.70 30.36
CA VAL A 674 -23.27 -6.76 29.65
C VAL A 674 -23.52 -8.20 30.13
N HIS A 675 -24.14 -8.35 31.31
CA HIS A 675 -24.50 -9.64 31.89
C HIS A 675 -25.86 -10.16 31.41
N LYS A 676 -26.68 -9.30 30.78
CA LYS A 676 -27.99 -9.69 30.26
C LYS A 676 -27.84 -10.29 28.86
N PRO A 677 -28.30 -11.54 28.62
CA PRO A 677 -28.33 -12.13 27.29
C PRO A 677 -29.13 -11.26 26.31
N PHE A 678 -28.72 -11.24 25.05
CA PHE A 678 -29.49 -10.55 24.01
C PHE A 678 -30.76 -11.34 23.69
N ASP A 679 -31.88 -10.65 23.79
CA ASP A 679 -33.21 -11.07 23.40
C ASP A 679 -33.82 -9.95 22.54
N PRO A 680 -34.08 -10.19 21.25
CA PRO A 680 -34.65 -9.20 20.34
C PRO A 680 -36.11 -8.84 20.67
N ALA A 681 -36.83 -9.68 21.44
CA ALA A 681 -38.19 -9.39 21.87
C ALA A 681 -38.26 -8.52 23.14
N ALA A 682 -37.13 -8.36 23.83
CA ALA A 682 -37.07 -7.53 25.03
C ALA A 682 -37.00 -6.04 24.67
N ASP A 683 -37.62 -5.19 25.50
CA ASP A 683 -37.49 -3.73 25.39
C ASP A 683 -36.00 -3.33 25.35
N PRO A 684 -35.52 -2.62 24.32
CA PRO A 684 -34.11 -2.22 24.20
C PRO A 684 -33.56 -1.45 25.42
N GLY A 685 -34.43 -0.72 26.14
CA GLY A 685 -34.08 0.04 27.33
C GLY A 685 -33.51 -0.82 28.46
N VAL A 686 -33.82 -2.12 28.49
CA VAL A 686 -33.28 -3.05 29.50
C VAL A 686 -31.78 -3.25 29.39
N TYR A 687 -31.18 -2.98 28.23
CA TYR A 687 -29.74 -3.13 27.99
C TYR A 687 -28.95 -1.86 28.32
N LYS A 688 -29.66 -0.74 28.60
CA LYS A 688 -29.11 0.58 28.93
C LYS A 688 -28.03 1.03 27.95
N TYR A 689 -28.35 1.06 26.65
CA TYR A 689 -27.40 1.50 25.64
C TYR A 689 -26.88 2.92 25.91
N ARG A 690 -25.58 3.12 25.65
CA ARG A 690 -24.92 4.44 25.71
C ARG A 690 -24.19 4.69 24.39
N LEU A 691 -23.99 5.98 24.09
CA LEU A 691 -23.27 6.44 22.92
C LEU A 691 -21.76 6.41 23.16
N PHE A 692 -21.05 5.70 22.28
CA PHE A 692 -19.62 5.44 22.34
C PHE A 692 -18.80 6.20 21.31
N GLY A 693 -19.44 6.74 20.28
CA GLY A 693 -18.73 7.44 19.24
C GLY A 693 -19.60 7.78 18.06
N TYR A 694 -19.00 8.57 17.18
CA TYR A 694 -19.57 9.01 15.92
C TYR A 694 -18.67 8.55 14.79
N PHE A 695 -19.27 7.99 13.74
CA PHE A 695 -18.58 7.59 12.52
C PHE A 695 -19.32 8.14 11.30
N LEU A 696 -18.64 8.17 10.17
CA LEU A 696 -19.20 8.50 8.88
C LEU A 696 -19.17 7.27 7.98
N LEU A 697 -20.22 7.13 7.18
CA LEU A 697 -20.18 6.36 5.95
C LEU A 697 -20.38 7.32 4.79
N MET A 698 -19.66 7.12 3.70
CA MET A 698 -19.70 8.04 2.58
C MET A 698 -19.50 7.32 1.25
N ASP A 699 -20.10 7.87 0.20
CA ASP A 699 -19.84 7.44 -1.17
C ASP A 699 -18.42 7.82 -1.63
N GLU A 700 -18.08 7.43 -2.85
CA GLU A 700 -16.75 7.66 -3.39
C GLU A 700 -16.47 9.16 -3.61
N GLU A 701 -17.46 9.98 -3.98
CA GLU A 701 -17.27 11.42 -4.18
C GLU A 701 -16.87 12.14 -2.88
N TRP A 702 -17.53 11.80 -1.78
CA TRP A 702 -17.17 12.29 -0.45
C TRP A 702 -15.83 11.73 0.04
N HIS A 703 -15.52 10.48 -0.30
CA HIS A 703 -14.23 9.88 0.03
C HIS A 703 -13.07 10.62 -0.62
N GLN A 704 -13.19 11.03 -1.88
CA GLN A 704 -12.17 11.84 -2.57
C GLN A 704 -11.89 13.18 -1.84
N ILE A 705 -12.94 13.83 -1.32
CA ILE A 705 -12.79 15.04 -0.50
C ILE A 705 -12.04 14.72 0.81
N ARG A 706 -12.43 13.63 1.50
CA ARG A 706 -11.78 13.17 2.73
C ARG A 706 -10.28 12.90 2.52
N LEU A 707 -9.92 12.20 1.45
CA LEU A 707 -8.52 11.93 1.07
C LEU A 707 -7.75 13.24 0.88
N ARG A 708 -8.31 14.19 0.14
CA ARG A 708 -7.64 15.46 -0.16
C ARG A 708 -7.37 16.32 1.07
N ILE A 709 -8.33 16.41 1.99
CA ILE A 709 -8.19 17.25 3.19
C ILE A 709 -7.39 16.55 4.31
N GLY A 710 -7.05 15.27 4.10
CA GLY A 710 -6.28 14.50 5.06
C GLY A 710 -7.07 14.14 6.31
N TYR A 711 -8.38 13.92 6.19
CA TYR A 711 -9.25 13.63 7.33
C TYR A 711 -9.32 12.13 7.62
N ASP A 712 -8.83 11.73 8.78
CA ASP A 712 -8.88 10.37 9.30
C ASP A 712 -8.28 9.31 8.36
N LEU A 713 -7.05 9.50 7.86
CA LEU A 713 -6.47 8.65 6.83
C LEU A 713 -5.58 7.50 7.34
N ASP A 714 -5.59 7.22 8.65
CA ASP A 714 -4.76 6.16 9.23
C ASP A 714 -5.18 4.73 8.79
N ASN A 715 -6.32 4.61 8.09
CA ASN A 715 -6.94 3.38 7.63
C ASN A 715 -6.94 3.19 6.10
N VAL A 716 -6.13 3.95 5.34
CA VAL A 716 -6.15 3.97 3.87
C VAL A 716 -4.81 3.63 3.22
#